data_AF-A0A7Y5SSD4-F1
#
_entry.id   AF-A0A7Y5SSD4-F1
#
_cell.length_a   1.000
_cell.length_b   1.000
_cell.length_c   1.000
_cell.angle_alpha   90.00
_cell.angle_beta   90.00
_cell.angle_gamma   90.00
#
_symmetry.space_group_name_H-M   'P 1'
#
loop_
_entity.id
_entity.type
_entity.pdbx_description
1 polymer ?
#
loop_
_entity_poly.entity_id
_entity_poly.type
_entity_poly.pdbx_seq_one_letter_code
_entity_poly.pdbx_strand_id
1 'polypeptide(L)'
;MEATNLLPLDEEHDSVNISARSLNVWVHCCPAAQGVAVRRGLLDERKLTSVHVGSIQVELVKTVHRQRRLAPDNPFLSDDQRNRLDGDGVIVAGRRVNVGDVLVSVVEVDKTMRPRRAGLQWIRDASERVPPGWDDAHVLSATRLGRRHLGRSAGRTIDERIKIAIRAEHPLSTGDILLVRQHVLGIVSRMVPDDEMPKESDRIADLAVSSEAAAELGLGKGMHILDVGKAGDLGVFNVHAHADGLYSLITQQPLGGRLHPTLGTPDVPCPASVTTAHVRWLRERGLNHLLAELVSLKSDDRHHRSVVDRLRDTDAPAEDYPVPGTPQSLYILRAELISLGLHVECIGNGQVTLRLRPATREELLSYSNGAIEKPDTIAYQNLKEVPGGILCPNVFGNDYRFGHFELPVPIVPYLWRIGSPSPLTRMLGIDAEQIEALLYYHSYVRRSDGDLPWRLADNALPDDPSHWLTGAEAVRALLADVAAEAIPAALRGRVDAIIQNVVLLPPAFMRPVILLDSGNFATSDLNDLYAQLINRAKRLAKLMQLNAPAVIVREECRMLQQCADGLWANCVLPEEIAVHDETSSRRLVDLLDLATKRIINAGRKRVTRSGRARAVAESSVPDGEVLIPRQIFDSLRLSPEQPVVMTSPEGNAFIAACPKRCDGHVLRLSPTWFERMEFPDPRQPICELHVPLGAEALDEARRLMLEIPAAGEPVGADPLVDA
;
A
#
# COMPACT_ATOMS: atom_id res chain seq x y z
N MET A 1 20.50 22.28 -9.12
CA MET A 1 21.23 22.30 -10.40
C MET A 1 20.48 21.41 -11.37
N GLU A 2 19.92 22.01 -12.41
CA GLU A 2 19.24 21.36 -13.53
C GLU A 2 20.22 20.53 -14.38
N ALA A 3 19.77 19.35 -14.83
CA ALA A 3 20.15 18.74 -16.11
C ALA A 3 19.20 17.55 -16.44
N THR A 4 18.11 17.88 -17.14
CA THR A 4 17.48 17.11 -18.25
C THR A 4 18.53 16.41 -19.13
N ASN A 5 18.42 15.20 -19.70
CA ASN A 5 17.35 14.61 -20.53
C ASN A 5 17.64 13.12 -20.95
N LEU A 6 16.57 12.28 -21.03
CA LEU A 6 16.23 11.22 -22.04
C LEU A 6 17.05 9.89 -22.11
N LEU A 7 16.54 8.72 -21.64
CA LEU A 7 15.67 7.64 -22.23
C LEU A 7 16.37 6.62 -23.18
N PRO A 8 15.99 5.30 -23.22
CA PRO A 8 14.74 4.68 -22.78
C PRO A 8 14.86 3.61 -21.67
N LEU A 9 13.80 3.51 -20.87
CA LEU A 9 13.47 2.30 -20.10
C LEU A 9 12.75 1.34 -21.05
N ASP A 10 13.43 0.27 -21.48
CA ASP A 10 12.74 -0.96 -21.86
C ASP A 10 12.26 -1.64 -20.56
N GLU A 11 11.31 -1.00 -19.87
CA GLU A 11 10.38 -1.74 -19.05
C GLU A 11 9.32 -2.26 -20.01
N GLU A 12 9.38 -3.56 -20.32
CA GLU A 12 8.22 -4.32 -20.77
C GLU A 12 7.12 -4.16 -19.71
N HIS A 13 6.40 -3.04 -19.74
CA HIS A 13 5.00 -3.06 -19.39
C HIS A 13 4.39 -4.14 -20.29
N ASP A 14 3.64 -5.07 -19.70
CA ASP A 14 2.72 -5.94 -20.42
C ASP A 14 1.73 -5.03 -21.18
N SER A 15 2.20 -4.54 -22.33
CA SER A 15 1.40 -3.81 -23.28
C SER A 15 0.39 -4.82 -23.76
N VAL A 16 -0.85 -4.64 -23.33
CA VAL A 16 -1.99 -5.28 -23.98
C VAL A 16 -1.82 -4.94 -25.46
N ASN A 17 -1.42 -5.94 -26.25
CA ASN A 17 -1.18 -5.77 -27.67
C ASN A 17 -2.54 -5.57 -28.33
N ILE A 18 -2.98 -4.32 -28.40
CA ILE A 18 -4.20 -3.94 -29.08
C ILE A 18 -3.84 -3.87 -30.56
N SER A 19 -4.16 -4.93 -31.30
CA SER A 19 -4.11 -4.89 -32.75
C SER A 19 -5.28 -4.03 -33.22
N ALA A 20 -5.00 -2.81 -33.64
CA ALA A 20 -6.01 -1.90 -34.15
C ALA A 20 -6.35 -2.25 -35.60
N ARG A 21 -7.64 -2.12 -35.97
CA ARG A 21 -8.10 -2.20 -37.35
C ARG A 21 -8.30 -0.79 -37.88
N SER A 22 -7.64 -0.44 -38.98
CA SER A 22 -7.85 0.86 -39.64
C SER A 22 -9.22 0.88 -40.32
N LEU A 23 -10.06 1.83 -39.94
CA LEU A 23 -11.41 2.01 -40.46
C LEU A 23 -11.59 3.42 -41.00
N ASN A 24 -12.32 3.54 -42.09
CA ASN A 24 -12.82 4.84 -42.57
C ASN A 24 -14.08 5.19 -41.79
N VAL A 25 -13.98 6.21 -40.95
CA VAL A 25 -15.04 6.60 -40.00
C VAL A 25 -15.39 8.07 -40.21
N TRP A 26 -16.69 8.38 -40.35
CA TRP A 26 -17.15 9.76 -40.39
C TRP A 26 -17.29 10.32 -38.97
N VAL A 27 -16.48 11.31 -38.63
CA VAL A 27 -16.46 11.92 -37.29
C VAL A 27 -17.21 13.25 -37.32
N HIS A 28 -18.15 13.42 -36.38
CA HIS A 28 -18.84 14.69 -36.15
C HIS A 28 -18.46 15.27 -34.78
N CYS A 29 -17.85 16.46 -34.76
CA CYS A 29 -17.46 17.12 -33.52
C CYS A 29 -18.65 17.89 -32.93
N CYS A 30 -18.99 17.63 -31.66
CA CYS A 30 -20.08 18.28 -30.93
C CYS A 30 -19.54 18.94 -29.64
N PRO A 31 -19.75 20.25 -29.42
CA PRO A 31 -19.27 20.93 -28.22
C PRO A 31 -19.87 20.42 -26.90
N ALA A 32 -21.05 19.81 -26.94
CA ALA A 32 -21.80 19.36 -25.76
C ALA A 32 -21.61 17.87 -25.41
N ALA A 33 -20.76 17.14 -26.13
CA ALA A 33 -20.60 15.71 -25.93
C ALA A 33 -19.59 15.41 -24.80
N GLN A 34 -19.99 14.65 -23.79
CA GLN A 34 -19.12 14.09 -22.75
C GLN A 34 -18.84 12.62 -23.07
N GLY A 35 -17.73 12.35 -23.75
CA GLY A 35 -17.35 11.01 -24.25
C GLY A 35 -17.67 10.78 -25.73
N VAL A 36 -17.47 9.53 -26.19
CA VAL A 36 -17.66 9.14 -27.59
C VAL A 36 -19.00 8.44 -27.77
N ALA A 37 -19.88 9.03 -28.57
CA ALA A 37 -21.11 8.36 -29.01
C ALA A 37 -20.85 7.61 -30.31
N VAL A 38 -21.26 6.33 -30.37
CA VAL A 38 -20.99 5.43 -31.49
C VAL A 38 -22.31 5.03 -32.15
N ARG A 39 -22.37 5.11 -33.49
CA ARG A 39 -23.52 4.65 -34.27
C ARG A 39 -23.73 3.15 -34.11
N ARG A 40 -24.94 2.73 -33.76
CA ARG A 40 -25.28 1.32 -33.53
C ARG A 40 -25.11 0.46 -34.78
N GLY A 41 -25.47 0.95 -35.97
CA GLY A 41 -25.33 0.21 -37.23
C GLY A 41 -23.90 -0.26 -37.55
N LEU A 42 -22.86 0.39 -37.00
CA LEU A 42 -21.47 -0.03 -37.19
C LEU A 42 -21.12 -1.35 -36.48
N LEU A 43 -21.85 -1.70 -35.41
CA LEU A 43 -21.71 -2.99 -34.74
C LEU A 43 -22.37 -4.09 -35.55
N ASP A 44 -23.56 -3.82 -36.11
CA ASP A 44 -24.30 -4.77 -36.96
C ASP A 44 -23.53 -5.10 -38.24
N GLU A 45 -22.80 -4.12 -38.78
CA GLU A 45 -21.90 -4.28 -39.93
C GLU A 45 -20.55 -4.95 -39.57
N ARG A 46 -20.31 -5.30 -38.29
CA ARG A 46 -19.03 -5.81 -37.73
C ARG A 46 -17.80 -4.97 -38.08
N LYS A 47 -18.00 -3.68 -38.38
CA LYS A 47 -16.90 -2.77 -38.75
C LYS A 47 -16.13 -2.31 -37.52
N LEU A 48 -16.80 -2.11 -36.38
CA LEU A 48 -16.20 -1.70 -35.11
C LEU A 48 -16.02 -2.88 -34.14
N THR A 49 -15.04 -3.74 -34.43
CA THR A 49 -14.65 -4.88 -33.57
C THR A 49 -13.24 -4.65 -33.03
N SER A 50 -13.05 -4.79 -31.71
CA SER A 50 -11.73 -4.78 -31.09
C SER A 50 -11.10 -6.15 -31.20
N VAL A 51 -9.84 -6.19 -31.62
CA VAL A 51 -9.07 -7.44 -31.68
C VAL A 51 -8.13 -7.48 -30.48
N HIS A 52 -8.39 -8.40 -29.57
CA HIS A 52 -7.58 -8.61 -28.38
C HIS A 52 -6.61 -9.76 -28.63
N VAL A 53 -5.33 -9.54 -28.37
CA VAL A 53 -4.32 -10.61 -28.37
C VAL A 53 -3.78 -10.78 -26.95
N GLY A 54 -4.01 -11.95 -26.37
CA GLY A 54 -3.63 -12.30 -25.01
C GLY A 54 -2.56 -13.37 -25.06
N SER A 55 -1.63 -13.34 -24.10
CA SER A 55 -0.66 -14.42 -23.93
C SER A 55 -0.82 -15.05 -22.55
N ILE A 56 -1.16 -16.34 -22.53
CA ILE A 56 -1.31 -17.14 -21.32
C ILE A 56 -0.01 -17.91 -21.11
N GLN A 57 0.57 -17.79 -19.92
CA GLN A 57 1.82 -18.47 -19.55
C GLN A 57 1.55 -19.50 -18.47
N VAL A 58 1.90 -20.75 -18.73
CA VAL A 58 1.79 -21.86 -17.76
C VAL A 58 3.19 -22.33 -17.38
N GLU A 59 3.51 -22.27 -16.09
CA GLU A 59 4.81 -22.69 -15.56
C GLU A 59 4.73 -24.09 -14.94
N LEU A 60 5.60 -24.98 -15.41
CA LEU A 60 5.79 -26.30 -14.82
C LEU A 60 6.88 -26.21 -13.75
N VAL A 61 6.44 -26.22 -12.50
CA VAL A 61 7.31 -26.07 -11.33
C VAL A 61 7.57 -27.43 -10.70
N LYS A 62 8.84 -27.70 -10.37
CA LYS A 62 9.27 -28.91 -9.69
C LYS A 62 10.01 -28.57 -8.40
N THR A 63 9.37 -28.86 -7.27
CA THR A 63 9.95 -28.70 -5.93
C THR A 63 10.08 -30.06 -5.23
N VAL A 64 10.65 -30.04 -4.02
CA VAL A 64 10.75 -31.23 -3.16
C VAL A 64 9.35 -31.74 -2.75
N HIS A 65 8.40 -30.83 -2.50
CA HIS A 65 7.06 -31.17 -1.99
C HIS A 65 5.98 -31.28 -3.07
N ARG A 66 6.10 -30.51 -4.16
CA ARG A 66 5.07 -30.42 -5.21
C ARG A 66 5.69 -30.47 -6.60
N GLN A 67 4.96 -31.05 -7.55
CA GLN A 67 5.37 -31.09 -8.95
C GLN A 67 4.16 -30.87 -9.87
N ARG A 68 4.21 -29.82 -10.69
CA ARG A 68 3.28 -29.63 -11.81
C ARG A 68 3.88 -30.24 -13.07
N ARG A 69 3.13 -31.08 -13.77
CA ARG A 69 3.55 -31.70 -15.04
C ARG A 69 2.41 -31.76 -16.04
N LEU A 70 2.74 -31.77 -17.32
CA LEU A 70 1.77 -32.04 -18.37
C LEU A 70 1.19 -33.44 -18.23
N ALA A 71 -0.10 -33.55 -18.51
CA ALA A 71 -0.85 -34.79 -18.40
C ALA A 71 -1.80 -34.94 -19.60
N PRO A 72 -1.34 -35.50 -20.73
CA PRO A 72 -2.21 -35.81 -21.87
C PRO A 72 -3.37 -36.73 -21.45
N ASP A 73 -3.08 -37.71 -20.59
CA ASP A 73 -4.04 -38.67 -20.04
C ASP A 73 -4.71 -38.16 -18.75
N ASN A 74 -4.97 -36.86 -18.62
CA ASN A 74 -5.53 -36.29 -17.40
C ASN A 74 -6.93 -36.88 -17.11
N PRO A 75 -7.11 -37.60 -15.98
CA PRO A 75 -8.36 -38.28 -15.67
C PRO A 75 -9.51 -37.33 -15.30
N PHE A 76 -9.21 -36.05 -15.05
CA PHE A 76 -10.22 -35.02 -14.76
C PHE A 76 -10.85 -34.42 -16.02
N LEU A 77 -10.34 -34.77 -17.22
CA LEU A 77 -10.81 -34.23 -18.49
C LEU A 77 -11.73 -35.20 -19.24
N SER A 78 -12.81 -34.67 -19.83
CA SER A 78 -13.67 -35.46 -20.71
C SER A 78 -12.94 -35.87 -22.00
N ASP A 79 -13.43 -36.91 -22.68
CA ASP A 79 -12.85 -37.35 -23.96
C ASP A 79 -12.87 -36.22 -25.00
N ASP A 80 -13.94 -35.42 -25.03
CA ASP A 80 -14.05 -34.24 -25.90
C ASP A 80 -12.99 -33.16 -25.59
N GLN A 81 -12.68 -32.93 -24.31
CA GLN A 81 -11.63 -31.99 -23.91
C GLN A 81 -10.25 -32.50 -24.30
N ARG A 82 -9.98 -33.80 -24.11
CA ARG A 82 -8.70 -34.42 -24.49
C ARG A 82 -8.48 -34.41 -26.00
N ASN A 83 -9.51 -34.67 -26.79
CA ASN A 83 -9.45 -34.67 -28.26
C ASN A 83 -9.14 -33.29 -28.88
N ARG A 84 -9.26 -32.21 -28.11
CA ARG A 84 -8.92 -30.85 -28.56
C ARG A 84 -7.43 -30.52 -28.37
N LEU A 85 -6.73 -31.26 -27.51
CA LEU A 85 -5.31 -31.06 -27.20
C LEU A 85 -4.43 -31.91 -28.11
N ASP A 86 -3.14 -31.56 -28.19
CA ASP A 86 -2.12 -32.37 -28.84
C ASP A 86 -1.66 -33.55 -27.97
N GLY A 87 -0.71 -34.34 -28.48
CA GLY A 87 -0.17 -35.51 -27.77
C GLY A 87 0.58 -35.18 -26.48
N ASP A 88 0.92 -33.92 -26.24
CA ASP A 88 1.57 -33.42 -25.01
C ASP A 88 0.55 -32.78 -24.04
N GLY A 89 -0.74 -32.71 -24.42
CA GLY A 89 -1.80 -32.12 -23.60
C GLY A 89 -1.88 -30.59 -23.71
N VAL A 90 -1.43 -30.00 -24.82
CA VAL A 90 -1.48 -28.56 -25.09
C VAL A 90 -2.44 -28.28 -26.26
N ILE A 91 -3.16 -27.16 -26.23
CA ILE A 91 -4.08 -26.78 -27.30
C ILE A 91 -3.36 -26.50 -28.63
N VAL A 92 -3.94 -26.96 -29.74
CA VAL A 92 -3.37 -26.77 -31.09
C VAL A 92 -3.69 -25.38 -31.64
N ALA A 93 -2.71 -24.74 -32.27
CA ALA A 93 -2.89 -23.47 -32.97
C ALA A 93 -3.94 -23.56 -34.10
N GLY A 94 -4.69 -22.47 -34.32
CA GLY A 94 -5.77 -22.37 -35.32
C GLY A 94 -7.15 -22.81 -34.81
N ARG A 95 -7.25 -23.37 -33.59
CA ARG A 95 -8.53 -23.76 -32.99
C ARG A 95 -9.29 -22.55 -32.44
N ARG A 96 -10.62 -22.65 -32.46
CA ARG A 96 -11.54 -21.78 -31.71
C ARG A 96 -11.81 -22.36 -30.34
N VAL A 97 -11.82 -21.52 -29.32
CA VAL A 97 -12.00 -21.89 -27.91
C VAL A 97 -12.98 -20.90 -27.24
N ASN A 98 -13.73 -21.39 -26.26
CA ASN A 98 -14.65 -20.60 -25.45
C ASN A 98 -14.22 -20.59 -23.98
N VAL A 99 -14.79 -19.69 -23.18
CA VAL A 99 -14.52 -19.61 -21.73
C VAL A 99 -14.71 -20.98 -21.07
N GLY A 100 -13.71 -21.42 -20.31
CA GLY A 100 -13.70 -22.72 -19.62
C GLY A 100 -13.14 -23.90 -20.43
N ASP A 101 -12.89 -23.73 -21.73
CA ASP A 101 -12.17 -24.74 -22.53
C ASP A 101 -10.73 -24.91 -22.02
N VAL A 102 -10.20 -26.14 -22.09
CA VAL A 102 -8.85 -26.46 -21.61
C VAL A 102 -7.81 -26.02 -22.63
N LEU A 103 -6.85 -25.21 -22.18
CA LEU A 103 -5.71 -24.75 -22.98
C LEU A 103 -4.46 -25.61 -22.75
N VAL A 104 -4.22 -25.98 -21.50
CA VAL A 104 -3.10 -26.86 -21.11
C VAL A 104 -3.57 -27.84 -20.05
N SER A 105 -3.44 -29.12 -20.33
CA SER A 105 -3.72 -30.18 -19.36
C SER A 105 -2.54 -30.36 -18.40
N VAL A 106 -2.73 -29.93 -17.15
CA VAL A 106 -1.69 -30.00 -16.11
C VAL A 106 -2.24 -30.71 -14.89
N VAL A 107 -1.45 -31.64 -14.37
CA VAL A 107 -1.73 -32.29 -13.09
C VAL A 107 -0.67 -31.86 -12.08
N GLU A 108 -1.13 -31.49 -10.89
CA GLU A 108 -0.25 -31.23 -9.75
C GLU A 108 -0.20 -32.45 -8.84
N VAL A 109 1.02 -32.90 -8.56
CA VAL A 109 1.32 -34.01 -7.67
C VAL A 109 1.77 -33.46 -6.32
N ASP A 110 1.07 -33.83 -5.25
CA ASP A 110 1.51 -33.58 -3.88
C ASP A 110 2.34 -34.77 -3.37
N LYS A 111 3.63 -34.52 -3.13
CA LYS A 111 4.59 -35.54 -2.66
C LYS A 111 4.58 -35.70 -1.14
N THR A 112 3.91 -34.81 -0.40
CA THR A 112 3.82 -34.88 1.06
C THR A 112 2.81 -35.94 1.51
N MET A 113 1.77 -36.18 0.71
CA MET A 113 0.76 -37.18 1.00
C MET A 113 1.17 -38.56 0.48
N ARG A 114 1.25 -39.54 1.38
CA ARG A 114 1.47 -40.95 0.99
C ARG A 114 0.13 -41.67 0.78
N PRO A 115 -0.18 -42.15 -0.43
CA PRO A 115 -1.41 -42.90 -0.66
C PRO A 115 -1.35 -44.28 0.01
N ARG A 116 -2.53 -44.80 0.39
CA ARG A 116 -2.69 -46.08 1.10
C ARG A 116 -2.24 -47.31 0.29
N ARG A 117 -2.12 -47.20 -1.04
CA ARG A 117 -1.65 -48.27 -1.93
C ARG A 117 -0.35 -47.84 -2.62
N ALA A 118 0.61 -48.75 -2.68
CA ALA A 118 1.87 -48.53 -3.38
C ALA A 118 1.62 -48.28 -4.88
N GLY A 119 2.35 -47.32 -5.47
CA GLY A 119 2.26 -46.98 -6.89
C GLY A 119 1.20 -45.92 -7.24
N LEU A 120 0.39 -45.45 -6.29
CA LEU A 120 -0.52 -44.32 -6.49
C LEU A 120 0.16 -43.00 -6.11
N GLN A 121 -0.38 -41.88 -6.59
CA GLN A 121 0.01 -40.52 -6.21
C GLN A 121 -1.25 -39.70 -5.97
N TRP A 122 -1.19 -38.77 -5.01
CA TRP A 122 -2.23 -37.77 -4.85
C TRP A 122 -2.07 -36.71 -5.93
N ILE A 123 -3.07 -36.63 -6.79
CA ILE A 123 -3.11 -35.73 -7.93
C ILE A 123 -4.33 -34.82 -7.86
N ARG A 124 -4.18 -33.58 -8.29
CA ARG A 124 -5.29 -32.64 -8.50
C ARG A 124 -5.22 -32.03 -9.90
N ASP A 125 -6.39 -31.69 -10.44
CA ASP A 125 -6.45 -30.94 -11.69
C ASP A 125 -5.88 -29.54 -11.46
N ALA A 126 -4.89 -29.17 -12.26
CA ALA A 126 -4.27 -27.85 -12.26
C ALA A 126 -4.19 -27.30 -13.68
N SER A 127 -5.05 -27.82 -14.56
CA SER A 127 -5.14 -27.47 -15.98
C SER A 127 -5.52 -26.01 -16.17
N GLU A 128 -4.87 -25.37 -17.13
CA GLU A 128 -5.16 -23.99 -17.48
C GLU A 128 -6.33 -23.96 -18.46
N ARG A 129 -7.27 -23.05 -18.23
CA ARG A 129 -8.48 -22.90 -19.03
C ARG A 129 -8.55 -21.50 -19.63
N VAL A 130 -9.37 -21.34 -20.66
CA VAL A 130 -9.67 -20.02 -21.22
C VAL A 130 -10.28 -19.14 -20.12
N PRO A 131 -9.67 -17.99 -19.79
CA PRO A 131 -10.17 -17.12 -18.74
C PRO A 131 -11.50 -16.45 -19.16
N PRO A 132 -12.33 -16.02 -18.20
CA PRO A 132 -13.53 -15.24 -18.49
C PRO A 132 -13.20 -14.03 -19.38
N GLY A 133 -14.09 -13.71 -20.33
CA GLY A 133 -13.90 -12.58 -21.27
C GLY A 133 -13.28 -12.94 -22.62
N TRP A 134 -12.83 -14.19 -22.83
CA TRP A 134 -12.23 -14.67 -24.09
C TRP A 134 -13.13 -15.66 -24.85
N ASP A 135 -14.40 -15.32 -25.04
CA ASP A 135 -15.35 -16.12 -25.83
C ASP A 135 -15.09 -16.03 -27.34
N ASP A 136 -15.31 -17.14 -28.07
CA ASP A 136 -14.98 -17.31 -29.51
C ASP A 136 -13.53 -16.93 -29.87
N ALA A 137 -12.59 -17.14 -28.93
CA ALA A 137 -11.18 -16.82 -29.14
C ALA A 137 -10.49 -17.84 -30.05
N HIS A 138 -9.53 -17.37 -30.83
CA HIS A 138 -8.70 -18.11 -31.76
C HIS A 138 -7.30 -18.31 -31.18
N VAL A 139 -6.83 -19.55 -31.11
CA VAL A 139 -5.45 -19.84 -30.71
C VAL A 139 -4.50 -19.47 -31.86
N LEU A 140 -3.63 -18.48 -31.64
CA LEU A 140 -2.63 -18.04 -32.62
C LEU A 140 -1.40 -18.94 -32.62
N SER A 141 -0.89 -19.26 -31.43
CA SER A 141 0.29 -20.11 -31.26
C SER A 141 0.31 -20.75 -29.88
N ALA A 142 0.95 -21.90 -29.77
CA ALA A 142 1.31 -22.55 -28.52
C ALA A 142 2.79 -22.93 -28.60
N THR A 143 3.62 -22.38 -27.71
CA THR A 143 5.08 -22.54 -27.75
C THR A 143 5.58 -23.01 -26.40
N ARG A 144 6.46 -24.02 -26.42
CA ARG A 144 7.06 -24.60 -25.22
C ARG A 144 8.51 -24.17 -25.09
N LEU A 145 8.84 -23.57 -23.96
CA LEU A 145 10.17 -23.07 -23.62
C LEU A 145 10.73 -23.93 -22.49
N GLY A 146 11.66 -24.82 -22.84
CA GLY A 146 12.42 -25.57 -21.83
C GLY A 146 13.43 -24.69 -21.10
N ARG A 147 13.94 -25.16 -19.95
CA ARG A 147 14.87 -24.41 -19.07
C ARG A 147 16.03 -23.69 -19.75
N ARG A 148 16.62 -24.26 -20.81
CA ARG A 148 17.74 -23.64 -21.55
C ARG A 148 17.36 -22.32 -22.26
N HIS A 149 16.07 -22.12 -22.52
CA HIS A 149 15.52 -20.94 -23.20
C HIS A 149 14.86 -19.96 -22.21
N LEU A 150 14.79 -20.30 -20.92
CA LEU A 150 14.34 -19.41 -19.87
C LEU A 150 15.53 -18.54 -19.43
N GLY A 151 15.41 -17.22 -19.58
CA GLY A 151 16.47 -16.26 -19.24
C GLY A 151 16.93 -16.36 -17.79
N ARG A 152 18.03 -15.67 -17.44
CA ARG A 152 18.64 -15.69 -16.09
C ARG A 152 17.70 -15.27 -14.96
N SER A 153 16.61 -14.57 -15.29
CA SER A 153 15.58 -14.07 -14.36
C SER A 153 14.54 -15.12 -13.94
N ALA A 154 14.49 -16.30 -14.58
CA ALA A 154 13.52 -17.34 -14.21
C ALA A 154 13.96 -18.08 -12.94
N GLY A 155 13.02 -18.29 -12.01
CA GLY A 155 13.27 -18.97 -10.74
C GLY A 155 13.85 -20.39 -10.92
N ARG A 156 14.79 -20.79 -10.05
CA ARG A 156 15.52 -22.09 -10.15
C ARG A 156 14.63 -23.34 -10.14
N THR A 157 13.37 -23.20 -9.70
CA THR A 157 12.36 -24.25 -9.54
C THR A 157 11.48 -24.47 -10.79
N ILE A 158 11.56 -23.60 -11.79
CA ILE A 158 10.81 -23.69 -13.05
C ILE A 158 11.58 -24.61 -14.01
N ASP A 159 10.91 -25.65 -14.51
CA ASP A 159 11.50 -26.63 -15.43
C ASP A 159 11.19 -26.26 -16.89
N GLU A 160 9.92 -25.90 -17.15
CA GLU A 160 9.44 -25.51 -18.47
C GLU A 160 8.34 -24.44 -18.37
N ARG A 161 8.19 -23.62 -19.41
CA ARG A 161 7.11 -22.63 -19.55
C ARG A 161 6.41 -22.82 -20.89
N ILE A 162 5.07 -22.84 -20.86
CA ILE A 162 4.23 -22.95 -22.06
C ILE A 162 3.60 -21.58 -22.26
N LYS A 163 3.79 -21.00 -23.45
CA LYS A 163 3.21 -19.70 -23.84
C LYS A 163 2.17 -19.94 -24.92
N ILE A 164 0.93 -19.57 -24.66
CA ILE A 164 -0.18 -19.68 -25.60
C ILE A 164 -0.65 -18.27 -25.95
N ALA A 165 -0.63 -17.93 -27.23
CA ALA A 165 -1.23 -16.70 -27.72
C ALA A 165 -2.65 -16.98 -28.22
N ILE A 166 -3.63 -16.22 -27.72
CA ILE A 166 -5.03 -16.27 -28.14
C ILE A 166 -5.48 -14.92 -28.69
N ARG A 167 -6.43 -14.94 -29.61
CA ARG A 167 -7.02 -13.76 -30.26
C ARG A 167 -8.54 -13.80 -30.15
N ALA A 168 -9.17 -12.81 -29.53
CA ALA A 168 -10.62 -12.67 -29.53
C ALA A 168 -11.04 -11.41 -30.29
N GLU A 169 -12.19 -11.47 -30.96
CA GLU A 169 -12.82 -10.31 -31.59
C GLU A 169 -14.09 -9.96 -30.79
N HIS A 170 -14.12 -8.78 -30.19
CA HIS A 170 -15.27 -8.32 -29.42
C HIS A 170 -15.92 -7.12 -30.11
N PRO A 171 -17.27 -7.10 -30.24
CA PRO A 171 -17.96 -5.88 -30.63
C PRO A 171 -17.76 -4.81 -29.55
N LEU A 172 -17.62 -3.55 -29.97
CA LEU A 172 -17.55 -2.43 -29.04
C LEU A 172 -18.84 -2.28 -28.23
N SER A 173 -18.70 -1.94 -26.95
CA SER A 173 -19.78 -1.79 -25.99
C SER A 173 -19.64 -0.50 -25.19
N THR A 174 -20.74 -0.02 -24.59
CA THR A 174 -20.71 1.15 -23.70
C THR A 174 -19.76 0.91 -22.53
N GLY A 175 -18.87 1.86 -22.24
CA GLY A 175 -17.81 1.74 -21.24
C GLY A 175 -16.46 1.29 -21.80
N ASP A 176 -16.40 0.84 -23.06
CA ASP A 176 -15.12 0.51 -23.70
C ASP A 176 -14.32 1.78 -24.05
N ILE A 177 -13.00 1.67 -23.98
CA ILE A 177 -12.10 2.75 -24.39
C ILE A 177 -11.88 2.63 -25.89
N LEU A 178 -12.15 3.69 -26.64
CA LEU A 178 -11.74 3.81 -28.02
C LEU A 178 -10.31 4.35 -28.08
N LEU A 179 -9.47 3.67 -28.85
CA LEU A 179 -8.16 4.16 -29.22
C LEU A 179 -8.18 4.69 -30.66
N VAL A 180 -7.29 5.63 -30.94
CA VAL A 180 -6.94 6.13 -32.28
C VAL A 180 -5.43 6.24 -32.34
N ARG A 181 -4.79 5.51 -33.26
CA ARG A 181 -3.31 5.48 -33.42
C ARG A 181 -2.59 5.16 -32.09
N GLN A 182 -3.13 4.21 -31.32
CA GLN A 182 -2.68 3.85 -29.96
C GLN A 182 -2.82 4.94 -28.88
N HIS A 183 -3.45 6.08 -29.18
CA HIS A 183 -3.82 7.09 -28.18
C HIS A 183 -5.28 6.94 -27.76
N VAL A 184 -5.60 7.23 -26.49
CA VAL A 184 -6.98 7.18 -25.98
C VAL A 184 -7.81 8.29 -26.61
N LEU A 185 -8.79 7.92 -27.44
CA LEU A 185 -9.79 8.85 -28.00
C LEU A 185 -10.82 9.24 -26.94
N GLY A 186 -11.25 8.28 -26.12
CA GLY A 186 -12.23 8.48 -25.05
C GLY A 186 -13.04 7.21 -24.80
N ILE A 187 -13.92 7.25 -23.80
CA ILE A 187 -14.81 6.13 -23.48
C ILE A 187 -16.06 6.21 -24.36
N VAL A 188 -16.53 5.06 -24.84
CA VAL A 188 -17.85 4.93 -25.45
C VAL A 188 -18.91 5.23 -24.40
N SER A 189 -19.45 6.45 -24.40
CA SER A 189 -20.44 6.87 -23.40
C SER A 189 -21.84 6.36 -23.73
N ARG A 190 -22.16 6.22 -25.02
CA ARG A 190 -23.46 5.72 -25.47
C ARG A 190 -23.40 5.11 -26.87
N MET A 191 -24.25 4.10 -27.09
CA MET A 191 -24.57 3.58 -28.42
C MET A 191 -25.84 4.27 -28.92
N VAL A 192 -25.79 4.93 -30.06
CA VAL A 192 -26.89 5.76 -30.57
C VAL A 192 -27.50 5.11 -31.82
N PRO A 193 -28.84 4.96 -31.89
CA PRO A 193 -29.54 4.54 -33.10
C PRO A 193 -29.22 5.40 -34.33
N ASP A 194 -29.28 4.81 -35.52
CA ASP A 194 -28.90 5.47 -36.79
C ASP A 194 -29.75 6.73 -37.11
N ASP A 195 -30.98 6.78 -36.62
CA ASP A 195 -31.90 7.90 -36.77
C ASP A 195 -31.60 9.09 -35.84
N GLU A 196 -30.99 8.82 -34.68
CA GLU A 196 -30.58 9.81 -33.68
C GLU A 196 -29.15 10.34 -33.88
N MET A 197 -28.35 9.67 -34.72
CA MET A 197 -27.00 10.11 -35.03
C MET A 197 -27.00 11.40 -35.88
N PRO A 198 -26.04 12.33 -35.66
CA PRO A 198 -25.93 13.56 -36.44
C PRO A 198 -25.81 13.25 -37.94
N LYS A 199 -26.58 13.95 -38.76
CA LYS A 199 -26.55 13.84 -40.23
C LYS A 199 -25.97 15.11 -40.83
N GLU A 200 -25.00 14.96 -41.72
CA GLU A 200 -24.39 16.07 -42.45
C GLU A 200 -24.26 15.66 -43.93
N SER A 201 -24.84 16.44 -44.84
CA SER A 201 -24.84 16.18 -46.29
C SER A 201 -25.29 14.76 -46.68
N ASP A 202 -26.43 14.31 -46.12
CA ASP A 202 -27.06 13.01 -46.37
C ASP A 202 -26.25 11.77 -45.89
N ARG A 203 -25.19 12.01 -45.10
CA ARG A 203 -24.39 10.97 -44.46
C ARG A 203 -24.56 11.00 -42.95
N ILE A 204 -24.85 9.84 -42.37
CA ILE A 204 -24.96 9.65 -40.92
C ILE A 204 -23.55 9.57 -40.34
N ALA A 205 -23.27 10.31 -39.27
CA ALA A 205 -22.00 10.23 -38.58
C ALA A 205 -21.81 8.85 -37.93
N ASP A 206 -20.56 8.37 -37.96
CA ASP A 206 -20.19 7.08 -37.37
C ASP A 206 -19.74 7.24 -35.92
N LEU A 207 -19.05 8.35 -35.61
CA LEU A 207 -18.67 8.75 -34.26
C LEU A 207 -19.05 10.21 -34.01
N ALA A 208 -19.59 10.50 -32.82
CA ALA A 208 -19.73 11.85 -32.32
C ALA A 208 -18.82 12.05 -31.09
N VAL A 209 -17.94 13.05 -31.16
CA VAL A 209 -16.88 13.32 -30.17
C VAL A 209 -16.93 14.77 -29.71
N SER A 210 -16.49 15.03 -28.48
CA SER A 210 -16.35 16.38 -27.93
C SER A 210 -15.41 17.24 -28.79
N SER A 211 -15.66 18.54 -28.89
CA SER A 211 -14.76 19.47 -29.61
C SER A 211 -13.33 19.50 -29.04
N GLU A 212 -13.16 19.30 -27.74
CA GLU A 212 -11.85 19.27 -27.07
C GLU A 212 -11.05 18.00 -27.42
N ALA A 213 -11.65 16.82 -27.26
CA ALA A 213 -11.01 15.56 -27.67
C ALA A 213 -10.69 15.52 -29.18
N ALA A 214 -11.53 16.15 -30.00
CA ALA A 214 -11.29 16.26 -31.44
C ALA A 214 -10.06 17.13 -31.76
N ALA A 215 -9.88 18.25 -31.05
CA ALA A 215 -8.74 19.14 -31.24
C ALA A 215 -7.40 18.48 -30.85
N GLU A 216 -7.37 17.75 -29.74
CA GLU A 216 -6.15 17.09 -29.24
C GLU A 216 -5.70 15.91 -30.12
N LEU A 217 -6.61 15.27 -30.82
CA LEU A 217 -6.32 14.13 -31.71
C LEU A 217 -6.17 14.54 -33.17
N GLY A 218 -6.26 15.85 -33.47
CA GLY A 218 -6.23 16.38 -34.82
C GLY A 218 -7.41 15.93 -35.70
N LEU A 219 -8.54 15.59 -35.08
CA LEU A 219 -9.75 15.15 -35.76
C LEU A 219 -10.65 16.36 -36.08
N GLY A 220 -10.86 16.62 -37.37
CA GLY A 220 -11.86 17.60 -37.85
C GLY A 220 -13.21 16.95 -38.17
N LYS A 221 -14.23 17.75 -38.49
CA LYS A 221 -15.45 17.21 -39.09
C LYS A 221 -15.12 16.60 -40.46
N GLY A 222 -15.51 15.33 -40.69
CA GLY A 222 -15.31 14.66 -41.98
C GLY A 222 -14.80 13.23 -41.87
N MET A 223 -14.23 12.73 -42.96
CA MET A 223 -13.74 11.35 -43.06
C MET A 223 -12.34 11.21 -42.49
N HIS A 224 -12.16 10.23 -41.60
CA HIS A 224 -10.84 9.91 -41.03
C HIS A 224 -10.57 8.41 -41.09
N ILE A 225 -9.29 8.07 -41.27
CA ILE A 225 -8.80 6.71 -41.05
C ILE A 225 -8.43 6.59 -39.58
N LEU A 226 -9.17 5.78 -38.83
CA LEU A 226 -8.97 5.56 -37.40
C LEU A 226 -8.59 4.10 -37.13
N ASP A 227 -7.56 3.93 -36.32
CA ASP A 227 -7.14 2.63 -35.78
C ASP A 227 -7.93 2.37 -34.51
N VAL A 228 -9.03 1.60 -34.62
CA VAL A 228 -9.93 1.35 -33.50
C VAL A 228 -9.55 0.08 -32.76
N GLY A 229 -9.47 0.17 -31.43
CA GLY A 229 -9.25 -0.95 -30.54
C GLY A 229 -9.76 -0.65 -29.12
N LYS A 230 -10.05 -1.71 -28.36
CA LYS A 230 -10.45 -1.66 -26.95
C LYS A 230 -9.24 -1.90 -26.08
N ALA A 231 -8.99 -1.03 -25.11
CA ALA A 231 -8.05 -1.34 -24.03
C ALA A 231 -8.67 -2.44 -23.16
N GLY A 232 -8.06 -3.63 -23.15
CA GLY A 232 -8.61 -4.84 -22.51
C GLY A 232 -8.99 -4.62 -21.05
N ASP A 233 -10.10 -5.23 -20.62
CA ASP A 233 -10.58 -5.45 -19.24
C ASP A 233 -10.27 -4.38 -18.17
N LEU A 234 -10.45 -3.10 -18.51
CA LEU A 234 -10.22 -1.98 -17.57
C LEU A 234 -11.49 -1.47 -16.87
N GLY A 235 -12.64 -2.14 -17.03
CA GLY A 235 -13.94 -1.61 -16.58
C GLY A 235 -14.19 -1.71 -15.07
N VAL A 236 -13.88 -2.87 -14.47
CA VAL A 236 -14.03 -3.09 -13.03
C VAL A 236 -12.64 -3.03 -12.38
N PHE A 237 -12.37 -2.01 -11.58
CA PHE A 237 -11.18 -1.97 -10.74
C PHE A 237 -11.44 -2.69 -9.41
N ASN A 238 -11.88 -3.94 -9.53
CA ASN A 238 -12.18 -4.95 -8.50
C ASN A 238 -12.84 -4.48 -7.19
N VAL A 239 -13.22 -5.47 -6.38
CA VAL A 239 -13.87 -5.26 -5.09
C VAL A 239 -12.90 -5.64 -3.98
N HIS A 240 -12.83 -4.82 -2.94
CA HIS A 240 -12.02 -5.13 -1.77
C HIS A 240 -12.71 -6.12 -0.85
N ALA A 241 -12.11 -7.31 -0.77
CA ALA A 241 -12.31 -8.28 0.30
C ALA A 241 -11.38 -7.99 1.49
N HIS A 242 -11.88 -8.39 2.66
CA HIS A 242 -11.43 -8.19 4.03
C HIS A 242 -9.91 -8.17 4.29
N ALA A 243 -9.46 -7.18 5.05
CA ALA A 243 -8.07 -7.01 5.45
C ALA A 243 -7.84 -7.48 6.91
N ASP A 244 -8.14 -8.76 7.17
CA ASP A 244 -7.83 -9.42 8.45
C ASP A 244 -6.55 -10.27 8.37
N GLY A 245 -5.94 -10.37 7.18
CA GLY A 245 -4.73 -11.16 6.96
C GLY A 245 -3.54 -10.62 7.74
N LEU A 246 -2.57 -11.49 8.06
CA LEU A 246 -1.39 -11.18 8.87
C LEU A 246 -0.65 -9.91 8.39
N TYR A 247 -0.60 -9.65 7.09
CA TYR A 247 0.04 -8.45 6.53
C TYR A 247 -0.65 -7.13 6.89
N SER A 248 -1.97 -7.13 7.08
CA SER A 248 -2.70 -5.94 7.55
C SER A 248 -2.30 -5.55 8.98
N LEU A 249 -1.63 -6.45 9.72
CA LEU A 249 -1.04 -6.14 11.03
C LEU A 249 0.12 -5.14 10.92
N ILE A 250 0.79 -5.08 9.77
CA ILE A 250 1.93 -4.17 9.57
C ILE A 250 1.44 -2.76 9.28
N THR A 251 0.60 -2.59 8.26
CA THR A 251 0.15 -1.27 7.82
C THR A 251 -0.98 -0.70 8.66
N GLN A 252 -1.73 -1.58 9.35
CA GLN A 252 -2.92 -1.26 10.15
C GLN A 252 -4.03 -0.59 9.34
N GLN A 253 -3.86 -0.52 8.02
CA GLN A 253 -4.81 -0.09 7.01
C GLN A 253 -5.09 -1.26 6.06
N PRO A 254 -6.26 -1.28 5.41
CA PRO A 254 -6.49 -2.22 4.31
C PRO A 254 -5.40 -2.07 3.25
N LEU A 255 -4.83 -3.21 2.89
CA LEU A 255 -3.73 -3.28 1.93
C LEU A 255 -4.25 -3.25 0.50
N GLY A 256 -3.41 -2.74 -0.40
CA GLY A 256 -3.57 -2.98 -1.83
C GLY A 256 -2.88 -4.26 -2.23
N GLY A 257 -3.51 -5.03 -3.12
CA GLY A 257 -2.89 -6.19 -3.71
C GLY A 257 -1.76 -5.79 -4.65
N ARG A 258 -0.56 -6.28 -4.35
CA ARG A 258 0.26 -7.00 -5.34
C ARG A 258 0.63 -8.32 -4.68
N LEU A 259 -0.35 -9.22 -4.52
CA LEU A 259 -0.01 -10.61 -4.20
C LEU A 259 0.57 -11.25 -5.46
N HIS A 260 1.75 -11.85 -5.29
CA HIS A 260 2.56 -12.48 -6.31
C HIS A 260 1.76 -13.56 -7.10
N PRO A 261 2.05 -13.82 -8.40
CA PRO A 261 1.18 -14.61 -9.31
C PRO A 261 1.03 -16.11 -9.01
N THR A 262 1.41 -16.59 -7.82
CA THR A 262 1.54 -18.02 -7.51
C THR A 262 0.28 -18.67 -6.95
N LEU A 263 -0.79 -17.91 -6.74
CA LEU A 263 -2.13 -18.42 -6.45
C LEU A 263 -3.03 -17.84 -7.53
N GLY A 264 -3.71 -18.70 -8.30
CA GLY A 264 -4.52 -18.36 -9.48
C GLY A 264 -5.77 -17.54 -9.20
N THR A 265 -5.63 -16.42 -8.50
CA THR A 265 -6.59 -15.33 -8.46
C THR A 265 -6.07 -14.23 -9.39
N PRO A 266 -6.70 -14.03 -10.57
CA PRO A 266 -6.51 -12.79 -11.30
C PRO A 266 -7.03 -11.64 -10.43
N ASP A 267 -6.33 -10.51 -10.49
CA ASP A 267 -6.86 -9.19 -10.11
C ASP A 267 -7.15 -8.91 -8.63
N VAL A 268 -6.11 -8.57 -7.86
CA VAL A 268 -6.26 -7.99 -6.51
C VAL A 268 -6.15 -6.45 -6.58
N PRO A 269 -7.19 -5.67 -6.20
CA PRO A 269 -7.25 -4.20 -6.34
C PRO A 269 -6.44 -3.37 -5.35
N CYS A 270 -6.43 -2.04 -5.57
CA CYS A 270 -6.01 -0.98 -4.65
C CYS A 270 -7.22 -0.35 -3.90
N PRO A 271 -7.24 -0.27 -2.56
CA PRO A 271 -8.30 0.33 -1.76
C PRO A 271 -8.63 1.76 -2.19
N ALA A 272 -9.90 2.14 -2.08
CA ALA A 272 -10.30 3.54 -2.16
C ALA A 272 -9.60 4.33 -1.06
N SER A 273 -9.21 5.57 -1.35
CA SER A 273 -8.46 6.40 -0.41
C SER A 273 -9.19 7.69 -0.10
N VAL A 274 -9.35 7.96 1.20
CA VAL A 274 -9.90 9.23 1.67
C VAL A 274 -8.74 10.21 1.86
N THR A 275 -8.87 11.39 1.26
CA THR A 275 -7.86 12.44 1.25
C THR A 275 -8.23 13.56 2.24
N THR A 276 -7.29 14.46 2.55
CA THR A 276 -7.58 15.66 3.35
C THR A 276 -8.69 16.53 2.75
N ALA A 277 -8.82 16.57 1.42
CA ALA A 277 -9.88 17.31 0.74
C ALA A 277 -11.26 16.70 1.01
N HIS A 278 -11.37 15.37 0.92
CA HIS A 278 -12.58 14.64 1.32
C HIS A 278 -12.95 14.90 2.79
N VAL A 279 -11.96 14.89 3.69
CA VAL A 279 -12.17 15.16 5.13
C VAL A 279 -12.72 16.57 5.34
N ARG A 280 -12.15 17.56 4.65
CA ARG A 280 -12.59 18.96 4.73
C ARG A 280 -14.04 19.10 4.26
N TRP A 281 -14.35 18.55 3.08
CA TRP A 281 -15.69 18.64 2.50
C TRP A 281 -16.78 18.02 3.37
N LEU A 282 -16.53 16.83 3.92
CA LEU A 282 -17.49 16.15 4.81
C LEU A 282 -17.73 16.95 6.08
N ARG A 283 -16.65 17.51 6.65
CA ARG A 283 -16.71 18.31 7.88
C ARG A 283 -17.46 19.64 7.69
N GLU A 284 -17.25 20.33 6.58
CA GLU A 284 -17.95 21.58 6.25
C GLU A 284 -19.47 21.40 6.14
N ARG A 285 -19.92 20.20 5.74
CA ARG A 285 -21.34 19.81 5.64
C ARG A 285 -21.88 19.13 6.89
N GLY A 286 -21.08 19.02 7.95
CA GLY A 286 -21.48 18.38 9.20
C GLY A 286 -21.71 16.87 9.11
N LEU A 287 -21.18 16.19 8.08
CA LEU A 287 -21.26 14.74 7.86
C LEU A 287 -20.19 14.01 8.70
N ASN A 288 -20.27 14.19 10.02
CA ASN A 288 -19.24 13.78 10.97
C ASN A 288 -19.22 12.26 11.20
N HIS A 289 -20.36 11.58 11.11
CA HIS A 289 -20.44 10.14 11.36
C HIS A 289 -19.91 9.37 10.15
N LEU A 290 -20.25 9.79 8.93
CA LEU A 290 -19.64 9.29 7.69
C LEU A 290 -18.12 9.52 7.69
N LEU A 291 -17.68 10.73 8.06
CA LEU A 291 -16.26 11.03 8.18
C LEU A 291 -15.58 10.08 9.17
N ALA A 292 -16.13 9.95 10.38
CA ALA A 292 -15.59 9.09 11.42
C ALA A 292 -15.51 7.63 10.96
N GLU A 293 -16.58 7.12 10.32
CA GLU A 293 -16.62 5.77 9.78
C GLU A 293 -15.52 5.55 8.73
N LEU A 294 -15.34 6.48 7.79
CA LEU A 294 -14.35 6.39 6.72
C LEU A 294 -12.90 6.41 7.25
N VAL A 295 -12.57 7.30 8.19
CA VAL A 295 -11.18 7.52 8.63
C VAL A 295 -10.75 6.66 9.82
N SER A 296 -11.69 5.98 10.49
CA SER A 296 -11.43 5.09 11.62
C SER A 296 -12.01 3.69 11.37
N LEU A 297 -13.31 3.47 11.57
CA LEU A 297 -13.97 2.16 11.53
C LEU A 297 -13.70 1.41 10.22
N LYS A 298 -13.60 2.07 9.08
CA LYS A 298 -13.33 1.40 7.80
C LYS A 298 -11.87 1.47 7.40
N SER A 299 -11.04 2.29 8.05
CA SER A 299 -9.64 2.48 7.66
C SER A 299 -8.67 1.80 8.60
N ASP A 300 -8.60 2.23 9.85
CA ASP A 300 -7.51 1.86 10.76
C ASP A 300 -7.96 1.29 12.11
N ASP A 301 -9.23 1.40 12.50
CA ASP A 301 -9.75 0.79 13.73
C ASP A 301 -9.93 -0.73 13.58
N ARG A 302 -8.92 -1.51 13.99
CA ARG A 302 -8.94 -2.97 13.80
C ARG A 302 -9.89 -3.69 14.75
N HIS A 303 -10.07 -3.15 15.95
CA HIS A 303 -10.89 -3.81 16.96
C HIS A 303 -12.36 -3.80 16.52
N HIS A 304 -12.90 -2.62 16.23
CA HIS A 304 -14.30 -2.50 15.83
C HIS A 304 -14.56 -3.07 14.42
N ARG A 305 -13.57 -3.08 13.51
CA ARG A 305 -13.70 -3.79 12.22
C ARG A 305 -14.02 -5.26 12.35
N SER A 306 -13.29 -5.98 13.20
CA SER A 306 -13.53 -7.40 13.43
C SER A 306 -14.93 -7.68 14.00
N VAL A 307 -15.51 -6.71 14.72
CA VAL A 307 -16.88 -6.79 15.22
C VAL A 307 -17.87 -6.55 14.08
N VAL A 308 -17.66 -5.51 13.28
CA VAL A 308 -18.46 -5.19 12.08
C VAL A 308 -18.53 -6.36 11.10
N ASP A 309 -17.39 -7.02 10.85
CA ASP A 309 -17.34 -8.16 9.93
C ASP A 309 -18.17 -9.33 10.46
N ARG A 310 -18.07 -9.66 11.76
CA ARG A 310 -18.88 -10.70 12.41
C ARG A 310 -20.37 -10.38 12.41
N LEU A 311 -20.75 -9.15 12.74
CA LEU A 311 -22.15 -8.71 12.76
C LEU A 311 -22.78 -8.75 11.37
N ARG A 312 -22.03 -8.43 10.32
CA ARG A 312 -22.53 -8.53 8.95
C ARG A 312 -22.75 -9.97 8.52
N ASP A 313 -21.92 -10.92 8.95
CA ASP A 313 -22.14 -12.33 8.63
C ASP A 313 -23.40 -12.91 9.28
N THR A 314 -23.92 -12.24 10.31
CA THR A 314 -25.20 -12.56 10.95
C THR A 314 -26.37 -11.66 10.50
N ASP A 315 -26.18 -10.81 9.48
CA ASP A 315 -27.16 -9.81 9.00
C ASP A 315 -27.73 -8.94 10.14
N ALA A 316 -26.88 -8.53 11.09
CA ALA A 316 -27.29 -7.68 12.21
C ALA A 316 -27.74 -6.29 11.73
N PRO A 317 -28.71 -5.64 12.42
CA PRO A 317 -29.14 -4.30 12.09
C PRO A 317 -28.02 -3.26 12.27
N ALA A 318 -28.10 -2.15 11.55
CA ALA A 318 -27.11 -1.07 11.58
C ALA A 318 -26.93 -0.41 12.97
N GLU A 319 -27.93 -0.55 13.84
CA GLU A 319 -27.91 -0.05 15.23
C GLU A 319 -26.94 -0.85 16.13
N ASP A 320 -26.67 -2.11 15.78
CA ASP A 320 -25.75 -2.98 16.53
C ASP A 320 -24.28 -2.72 16.17
N TYR A 321 -24.03 -1.90 15.14
CA TYR A 321 -22.68 -1.61 14.68
C TYR A 321 -21.98 -0.68 15.69
N PRO A 322 -20.68 -0.92 15.96
CA PRO A 322 -19.93 -0.10 16.91
C PRO A 322 -19.76 1.33 16.39
N VAL A 323 -19.82 2.29 17.31
CA VAL A 323 -19.49 3.70 17.04
C VAL A 323 -18.01 3.81 16.63
N PRO A 324 -17.67 4.54 15.55
CA PRO A 324 -16.29 4.71 15.13
C PRO A 324 -15.41 5.30 16.24
N GLY A 325 -14.31 4.63 16.58
CA GLY A 325 -13.41 5.00 17.66
C GLY A 325 -12.27 5.95 17.25
N THR A 326 -11.32 6.15 18.17
CA THR A 326 -10.08 6.89 17.89
C THR A 326 -9.27 6.15 16.83
N PRO A 327 -8.81 6.83 15.75
CA PRO A 327 -8.03 6.18 14.71
C PRO A 327 -6.76 5.53 15.25
N GLN A 328 -6.54 4.27 14.88
CA GLN A 328 -5.41 3.47 15.35
C GLN A 328 -4.06 4.09 14.97
N SER A 329 -3.99 4.80 13.83
CA SER A 329 -2.77 5.48 13.39
C SER A 329 -2.25 6.50 14.40
N LEU A 330 -3.15 7.15 15.15
CA LEU A 330 -2.79 8.13 16.18
C LEU A 330 -2.14 7.46 17.39
N TYR A 331 -2.68 6.32 17.82
CA TYR A 331 -2.08 5.51 18.89
C TYR A 331 -0.67 5.06 18.49
N ILE A 332 -0.51 4.55 17.26
CA ILE A 332 0.77 4.05 16.76
C ILE A 332 1.78 5.19 16.65
N LEU A 333 1.37 6.35 16.12
CA LEU A 333 2.22 7.54 16.06
C LEU A 333 2.70 7.94 17.46
N ARG A 334 1.78 7.98 18.44
CA ARG A 334 2.15 8.24 19.83
C ARG A 334 3.19 7.24 20.34
N ALA A 335 3.04 5.97 20.02
CA ALA A 335 3.96 4.93 20.46
C ALA A 335 5.33 4.99 19.78
N GLU A 336 5.39 5.32 18.48
CA GLU A 336 6.63 5.57 17.75
C GLU A 336 7.38 6.77 18.35
N LEU A 337 6.66 7.87 18.63
CA LEU A 337 7.23 9.06 19.28
C LEU A 337 7.74 8.77 20.70
N ILE A 338 7.01 7.96 21.48
CA ILE A 338 7.49 7.52 22.80
C ILE A 338 8.76 6.68 22.68
N SER A 339 8.84 5.81 21.68
CA SER A 339 10.01 4.95 21.43
C SER A 339 11.26 5.74 21.01
N LEU A 340 11.09 6.96 20.48
CA LEU A 340 12.17 7.93 20.23
C LEU A 340 12.71 8.60 21.51
N GLY A 341 12.20 8.23 22.70
CA GLY A 341 12.61 8.83 23.98
C GLY A 341 11.87 10.13 24.30
N LEU A 342 10.69 10.34 23.72
CA LEU A 342 9.85 11.51 23.97
C LEU A 342 8.68 11.15 24.90
N HIS A 343 8.31 12.09 25.77
CA HIS A 343 7.06 12.05 26.49
C HIS A 343 5.98 12.74 25.65
N VAL A 344 4.88 12.03 25.44
CA VAL A 344 3.80 12.47 24.54
C VAL A 344 2.49 12.57 25.31
N GLU A 345 2.05 13.80 25.53
CA GLU A 345 0.75 14.11 26.10
C GLU A 345 -0.27 14.32 24.99
N CYS A 346 -1.40 13.62 25.11
CA CYS A 346 -2.54 13.78 24.21
C CYS A 346 -3.58 14.65 24.91
N ILE A 347 -3.85 15.83 24.36
CA ILE A 347 -4.86 16.76 24.89
C ILE A 347 -6.06 16.71 23.94
N GLY A 348 -7.22 16.30 24.46
CA GLY A 348 -8.46 16.17 23.70
C GLY A 348 -9.47 17.25 24.08
N ASN A 349 -9.70 18.22 23.20
CA ASN A 349 -10.73 19.27 23.34
C ASN A 349 -11.49 19.46 22.01
N GLY A 350 -12.03 18.37 21.44
CA GLY A 350 -12.60 18.38 20.08
C GLY A 350 -11.55 18.45 18.95
N GLN A 351 -10.29 18.71 19.30
CA GLN A 351 -9.09 18.47 18.50
C GLN A 351 -8.11 17.67 19.35
N VAL A 352 -7.32 16.82 18.69
CA VAL A 352 -6.21 16.10 19.33
C VAL A 352 -4.93 16.91 19.13
N THR A 353 -4.38 17.43 20.22
CA THR A 353 -3.06 18.05 20.23
C THR A 353 -2.06 17.12 20.89
N LEU A 354 -0.97 16.79 20.19
CA LEU A 354 0.16 16.06 20.76
C LEU A 354 1.19 17.06 21.28
N ARG A 355 1.40 17.09 22.59
CA ARG A 355 2.48 17.87 23.20
C ARG A 355 3.68 16.96 23.44
N LEU A 356 4.80 17.33 22.83
CA LEU A 356 6.06 16.57 22.87
C LEU A 356 7.07 17.27 23.78
N ARG A 357 7.78 16.47 24.58
CA ARG A 357 8.93 16.90 25.38
C ARG A 357 9.87 15.71 25.62
N PRO A 358 11.14 15.90 26.01
CA PRO A 358 12.01 14.77 26.34
C PRO A 358 11.47 13.96 27.52
N ALA A 359 11.57 12.64 27.44
CA ALA A 359 11.20 11.74 28.52
C ALA A 359 12.38 11.53 29.48
N THR A 360 12.11 11.72 30.76
CA THR A 360 13.03 11.31 31.84
C THR A 360 13.04 9.78 31.98
N ARG A 361 14.05 9.25 32.69
CA ARG A 361 14.15 7.81 32.97
C ARG A 361 12.89 7.27 33.65
N GLU A 362 12.39 7.99 34.66
CA GLU A 362 11.21 7.60 35.42
C GLU A 362 9.96 7.56 34.54
N GLU A 363 9.82 8.54 33.64
CA GLU A 363 8.73 8.59 32.67
C GLU A 363 8.81 7.42 31.68
N LEU A 364 10.00 7.11 31.14
CA LEU A 364 10.19 5.95 30.26
C LEU A 364 9.82 4.65 30.96
N LEU A 365 10.31 4.44 32.18
CA LEU A 365 9.98 3.24 32.97
C LEU A 365 8.48 3.15 33.29
N SER A 366 7.78 4.28 33.46
CA SER A 366 6.34 4.29 33.69
C SER A 366 5.51 3.78 32.50
N TYR A 367 6.04 3.87 31.27
CA TYR A 367 5.40 3.29 30.09
C TYR A 367 5.61 1.78 29.97
N SER A 368 6.62 1.23 30.65
CA SER A 368 7.03 -0.15 30.48
C SER A 368 6.32 -1.10 31.43
N ASN A 369 6.01 -2.30 30.92
CA ASN A 369 5.42 -3.40 31.67
C ASN A 369 6.44 -4.46 32.10
N GLY A 370 7.70 -4.36 31.65
CA GLY A 370 8.73 -5.33 31.99
C GLY A 370 10.03 -5.15 31.21
N ALA A 371 11.11 -5.68 31.77
CA ALA A 371 12.43 -5.66 31.16
C ALA A 371 12.57 -6.78 30.12
N ILE A 372 13.29 -6.49 29.04
CA ILE A 372 13.65 -7.46 28.00
C ILE A 372 15.07 -7.95 28.27
N GLU A 373 15.27 -9.26 28.33
CA GLU A 373 16.56 -9.87 28.70
C GLU A 373 17.28 -10.52 27.51
N LYS A 374 16.52 -10.90 26.47
CA LYS A 374 17.02 -11.67 25.34
C LYS A 374 16.67 -10.98 24.02
N PRO A 375 17.57 -11.06 23.03
CA PRO A 375 17.32 -10.53 21.68
C PRO A 375 16.34 -11.42 20.88
N ASP A 376 16.09 -12.65 21.35
CA ASP A 376 15.35 -13.65 20.60
C ASP A 376 13.89 -13.26 20.40
N THR A 377 13.35 -13.52 19.20
CA THR A 377 11.94 -13.31 18.84
C THR A 377 11.10 -14.54 19.18
N ILE A 378 11.08 -15.50 18.25
CA ILE A 378 10.30 -16.74 18.30
C ILE A 378 11.24 -17.93 18.13
N ALA A 379 10.93 -19.02 18.84
CA ALA A 379 11.69 -20.25 18.72
C ALA A 379 11.30 -20.98 17.42
N TYR A 380 12.27 -21.19 16.53
CA TYR A 380 12.05 -21.81 15.20
C TYR A 380 11.36 -23.18 15.26
N GLN A 381 11.64 -23.98 16.30
CA GLN A 381 11.16 -25.37 16.40
C GLN A 381 9.67 -25.48 16.72
N ASN A 382 9.14 -24.58 17.56
CA ASN A 382 7.78 -24.69 18.08
C ASN A 382 6.92 -23.45 17.78
N LEU A 383 7.49 -22.45 17.10
CA LEU A 383 6.83 -21.20 16.71
C LEU A 383 6.28 -20.39 17.90
N LYS A 384 6.78 -20.64 19.11
CA LYS A 384 6.37 -19.90 20.31
C LYS A 384 7.33 -18.76 20.61
N GLU A 385 6.81 -17.67 21.18
CA GLU A 385 7.64 -16.55 21.63
C GLU A 385 8.57 -16.98 22.76
N VAL A 386 9.79 -16.45 22.74
CA VAL A 386 10.81 -16.78 23.74
C VAL A 386 10.55 -16.00 25.04
N PRO A 387 10.54 -16.67 26.22
CA PRO A 387 10.45 -15.98 27.50
C PRO A 387 11.60 -15.00 27.71
N GLY A 388 11.26 -13.75 28.02
CA GLY A 388 12.22 -12.63 28.16
C GLY A 388 12.76 -12.09 26.83
N GLY A 389 12.26 -12.58 25.68
CA GLY A 389 12.60 -12.11 24.34
C GLY A 389 11.88 -10.83 23.93
N ILE A 390 12.23 -10.29 22.76
CA ILE A 390 11.71 -8.99 22.25
C ILE A 390 10.23 -9.01 21.84
N LEU A 391 9.61 -10.20 21.86
CA LEU A 391 8.17 -10.42 21.64
C LEU A 391 7.51 -11.15 22.84
N CYS A 392 8.11 -11.13 24.03
CA CYS A 392 7.62 -11.90 25.18
C CYS A 392 6.18 -11.51 25.59
N PRO A 393 5.21 -12.44 25.59
CA PRO A 393 3.82 -12.16 25.97
C PRO A 393 3.65 -11.67 27.40
N ASN A 394 4.54 -12.04 28.32
CA ASN A 394 4.47 -11.57 29.71
C ASN A 394 4.76 -10.07 29.83
N VAL A 395 5.53 -9.51 28.88
CA VAL A 395 5.87 -8.09 28.85
C VAL A 395 4.85 -7.31 28.01
N PHE A 396 4.60 -7.76 26.78
CA PHE A 396 3.76 -7.03 25.84
C PHE A 396 2.26 -7.36 25.96
N GLY A 397 1.91 -8.55 26.46
CA GLY A 397 0.53 -9.04 26.51
C GLY A 397 -0.15 -9.06 25.14
N ASN A 398 -1.47 -8.92 25.15
CA ASN A 398 -2.28 -8.72 23.94
C ASN A 398 -2.50 -7.23 23.60
N ASP A 399 -1.83 -6.34 24.34
CA ASP A 399 -2.18 -4.92 24.44
C ASP A 399 -1.08 -3.98 23.88
N TYR A 400 -1.43 -2.70 23.91
CA TYR A 400 -0.63 -1.49 23.74
C TYR A 400 0.52 -1.26 24.74
N ARG A 401 1.20 -2.32 25.20
CA ARG A 401 2.21 -2.23 26.27
C ARG A 401 3.62 -2.13 25.73
N PHE A 402 4.50 -1.41 26.46
CA PHE A 402 5.91 -1.29 26.11
C PHE A 402 6.76 -2.25 26.93
N GLY A 403 7.83 -2.74 26.30
CA GLY A 403 8.98 -3.32 26.99
C GLY A 403 10.05 -2.25 27.19
N HIS A 404 10.99 -2.50 28.10
CA HIS A 404 12.19 -1.68 28.19
C HIS A 404 13.46 -2.53 28.26
N PHE A 405 14.58 -1.89 27.95
CA PHE A 405 15.90 -2.45 28.08
C PHE A 405 16.82 -1.41 28.72
N GLU A 406 17.53 -1.80 29.77
CA GLU A 406 18.52 -0.95 30.43
C GLU A 406 19.90 -1.12 29.78
N LEU A 407 20.51 0.00 29.40
CA LEU A 407 21.84 0.03 28.83
C LEU A 407 22.89 0.03 29.95
N PRO A 408 24.00 -0.71 29.79
CA PRO A 408 25.08 -0.72 30.79
C PRO A 408 25.84 0.61 30.87
N VAL A 409 25.80 1.41 29.80
CA VAL A 409 26.41 2.74 29.69
C VAL A 409 25.39 3.65 29.02
N PRO A 410 25.22 4.91 29.44
CA PRO A 410 24.29 5.82 28.80
C PRO A 410 24.73 6.20 27.39
N ILE A 411 23.75 6.64 26.61
CA ILE A 411 23.91 7.07 25.23
C ILE A 411 23.19 8.41 25.02
N VAL A 412 23.56 9.10 23.94
CA VAL A 412 22.86 10.32 23.49
C VAL A 412 22.10 9.99 22.21
N PRO A 413 20.75 10.02 22.21
CA PRO A 413 19.96 9.81 21.00
C PRO A 413 20.38 10.74 19.87
N TYR A 414 20.47 10.22 18.64
CA TYR A 414 20.86 11.00 17.47
C TYR A 414 19.94 12.21 17.22
N LEU A 415 18.67 12.16 17.67
CA LEU A 415 17.70 13.27 17.57
C LEU A 415 18.26 14.62 18.09
N TRP A 416 19.11 14.61 19.11
CA TRP A 416 19.69 15.82 19.70
C TRP A 416 20.87 16.39 18.90
N ARG A 417 21.33 15.65 17.89
CA ARG A 417 22.44 15.97 17.00
C ARG A 417 21.99 16.30 15.57
N ILE A 418 20.69 16.19 15.28
CA ILE A 418 20.14 16.53 13.96
C ILE A 418 20.09 18.06 13.78
N GLY A 419 20.46 18.52 12.58
CA GLY A 419 20.38 19.92 12.14
C GLY A 419 21.68 20.69 12.28
N SER A 420 21.73 21.88 11.68
CA SER A 420 22.91 22.75 11.70
C SER A 420 22.53 24.20 12.04
N PRO A 421 22.92 24.73 13.23
CA PRO A 421 23.54 24.01 14.35
C PRO A 421 22.53 23.09 15.06
N SER A 422 22.98 21.92 15.53
CA SER A 422 22.15 20.98 16.27
C SER A 422 21.74 21.53 17.66
N PRO A 423 20.66 21.01 18.29
CA PRO A 423 20.31 21.39 19.65
C PRO A 423 21.47 21.27 20.65
N LEU A 424 22.23 20.17 20.58
CA LEU A 424 23.38 19.95 21.47
C LEU A 424 24.52 20.95 21.20
N THR A 425 24.85 21.19 19.93
CA THR A 425 25.84 22.20 19.51
C THR A 425 25.49 23.58 20.05
N ARG A 426 24.22 23.97 19.93
CA ARG A 426 23.75 25.28 20.42
C ARG A 426 23.87 25.42 21.94
N MET A 427 23.55 24.36 22.69
CA MET A 427 23.61 24.38 24.15
C MET A 427 25.05 24.39 24.68
N LEU A 428 25.92 23.58 24.08
CA LEU A 428 27.29 23.39 24.55
C LEU A 428 28.28 24.42 23.98
N GLY A 429 27.93 25.08 22.87
CA GLY A 429 28.84 26.02 22.21
C GLY A 429 30.07 25.37 21.58
N ILE A 430 29.99 24.06 21.28
CA ILE A 430 31.05 23.26 20.64
C ILE A 430 30.56 22.72 19.29
N ASP A 431 31.49 22.46 18.38
CA ASP A 431 31.16 22.05 17.02
C ASP A 431 30.58 20.62 16.97
N ALA A 432 29.76 20.34 15.95
CA ALA A 432 29.12 19.02 15.78
C ALA A 432 30.15 17.88 15.65
N GLU A 433 31.27 18.13 14.96
CA GLU A 433 32.36 17.17 14.80
C GLU A 433 33.00 16.81 16.15
N GLN A 434 33.18 17.79 17.04
CA GLN A 434 33.73 17.56 18.38
C GLN A 434 32.76 16.75 19.25
N ILE A 435 31.45 17.01 19.14
CA ILE A 435 30.42 16.22 19.83
C ILE A 435 30.44 14.77 19.35
N GLU A 436 30.51 14.55 18.04
CA GLU A 436 30.59 13.20 17.47
C GLU A 436 31.87 12.49 17.88
N ALA A 437 33.01 13.17 17.87
CA ALA A 437 34.28 12.62 18.33
C ALA A 437 34.22 12.21 19.81
N LEU A 438 33.54 12.96 20.67
CA LEU A 438 33.30 12.58 22.07
C LEU A 438 32.39 11.35 22.18
N LEU A 439 31.24 11.35 21.49
CA LEU A 439 30.25 10.27 21.60
C LEU A 439 30.73 8.95 21.00
N TYR A 440 31.53 9.01 19.93
CA TYR A 440 32.17 7.84 19.33
C TYR A 440 33.55 7.52 19.94
N TYR A 441 33.83 8.06 21.12
CA TYR A 441 35.00 7.72 21.94
C TYR A 441 36.37 7.96 21.25
N HIS A 442 36.43 8.92 20.32
CA HIS A 442 37.65 9.37 19.65
C HIS A 442 38.36 10.49 20.41
N SER A 443 37.60 11.36 21.08
CA SER A 443 38.13 12.49 21.86
C SER A 443 37.75 12.38 23.33
N TYR A 444 38.45 13.17 24.15
CA TYR A 444 38.28 13.24 25.59
C TYR A 444 38.08 14.68 26.05
N VAL A 445 37.34 14.84 27.15
CA VAL A 445 37.26 16.11 27.87
C VAL A 445 37.73 15.96 29.31
N ARG A 446 38.42 16.98 29.81
CA ARG A 446 38.78 17.10 31.23
C ARG A 446 38.46 18.50 31.72
N ARG A 447 37.97 18.58 32.96
CA ARG A 447 37.84 19.84 33.70
C ARG A 447 39.23 20.26 34.19
N SER A 448 39.67 21.45 33.79
CA SER A 448 40.93 22.03 34.26
C SER A 448 40.80 22.39 35.75
N ASP A 449 41.83 22.13 36.56
CA ASP A 449 41.84 22.49 37.98
C ASP A 449 41.87 24.04 38.14
N GLY A 450 40.78 24.63 38.64
CA GLY A 450 40.70 26.06 39.03
C GLY A 450 39.94 27.01 38.08
N ASP A 451 38.67 26.69 37.78
CA ASP A 451 37.69 27.49 37.01
C ASP A 451 38.00 27.75 35.52
N LEU A 452 37.39 26.93 34.66
CA LEU A 452 37.12 27.10 33.21
C LEU A 452 38.35 27.36 32.28
N PRO A 453 38.39 26.81 31.05
CA PRO A 453 37.41 25.96 30.35
C PRO A 453 37.79 24.46 30.32
N TRP A 454 36.83 23.64 29.87
CA TRP A 454 37.04 22.24 29.51
C TRP A 454 38.11 22.13 28.41
N ARG A 455 39.06 21.20 28.57
CA ARG A 455 40.06 20.92 27.53
C ARG A 455 39.64 19.69 26.74
N LEU A 456 39.56 19.84 25.41
CA LEU A 456 39.42 18.74 24.46
C LEU A 456 40.81 18.19 24.13
N ALA A 457 40.96 16.87 24.15
CA ALA A 457 42.13 16.18 23.65
C ALA A 457 41.72 15.13 22.62
N ASP A 458 42.38 15.18 21.45
CA ASP A 458 42.08 14.30 20.32
C ASP A 458 43.00 13.08 20.29
N ASN A 459 42.43 11.92 19.95
CA ASN A 459 43.10 10.72 19.43
C ASN A 459 44.20 10.04 20.28
N ALA A 460 44.57 10.56 21.45
CA ALA A 460 45.49 9.91 22.39
C ALA A 460 44.77 9.50 23.67
N LEU A 461 44.98 8.26 24.13
CA LEU A 461 44.59 7.86 25.48
C LEU A 461 45.41 8.73 26.46
N PRO A 462 44.78 9.52 27.33
CA PRO A 462 45.52 10.35 28.26
C PRO A 462 46.38 9.49 29.20
N ASP A 463 47.57 9.97 29.55
CA ASP A 463 48.52 9.24 30.43
C ASP A 463 47.91 8.88 31.80
N ASP A 464 46.94 9.69 32.28
CA ASP A 464 46.10 9.38 33.44
C ASP A 464 44.61 9.49 33.05
N PRO A 465 43.94 8.36 32.75
CA PRO A 465 42.54 8.35 32.29
C PRO A 465 41.53 8.67 33.41
N SER A 466 41.95 8.71 34.68
CA SER A 466 41.04 8.86 35.83
C SER A 466 40.29 10.20 35.85
N HIS A 467 40.84 11.21 35.19
CA HIS A 467 40.32 12.58 35.16
C HIS A 467 39.74 13.00 33.79
N TRP A 468 39.70 12.08 32.83
CA TRP A 468 39.18 12.35 31.49
C TRP A 468 37.88 11.60 31.24
N LEU A 469 36.89 12.32 30.74
CA LEU A 469 35.60 11.80 30.37
C LEU A 469 35.50 11.67 28.85
N THR A 470 34.70 10.72 28.38
CA THR A 470 34.36 10.52 26.97
C THR A 470 32.95 9.91 26.86
N GLY A 471 32.42 9.77 25.65
CA GLY A 471 31.08 9.24 25.42
C GLY A 471 29.97 10.15 25.97
N ALA A 472 28.82 9.54 26.28
CA ALA A 472 27.66 10.27 26.81
C ALA A 472 27.91 10.88 28.20
N GLU A 473 28.79 10.30 29.02
CA GLU A 473 29.14 10.85 30.33
C GLU A 473 29.95 12.15 30.23
N ALA A 474 30.80 12.30 29.21
CA ALA A 474 31.41 13.59 28.89
C ALA A 474 30.37 14.64 28.56
N VAL A 475 29.39 14.30 27.71
CA VAL A 475 28.29 15.20 27.36
C VAL A 475 27.46 15.55 28.59
N ARG A 476 27.22 14.61 29.51
CA ARG A 476 26.55 14.87 30.80
C ARG A 476 27.28 15.94 31.60
N ALA A 477 28.59 15.78 31.75
CA ALA A 477 29.40 16.69 32.54
C ALA A 477 29.47 18.09 31.90
N LEU A 478 29.55 18.17 30.57
CA LEU A 478 29.50 19.44 29.84
C LEU A 478 28.14 20.14 30.01
N LEU A 479 27.04 19.39 29.87
CA LEU A 479 25.68 19.91 30.03
C LEU A 479 25.39 20.43 31.44
N ALA A 480 26.03 19.85 32.47
CA ALA A 480 25.88 20.30 33.85
C ALA A 480 26.45 21.70 34.12
N ASP A 481 27.44 22.14 33.34
CA ASP A 481 28.05 23.47 33.45
C ASP A 481 27.40 24.52 32.52
N VAL A 482 26.36 24.16 31.75
CA VAL A 482 25.69 25.08 30.80
C VAL A 482 24.82 26.09 31.55
N ALA A 483 24.97 27.38 31.21
CA ALA A 483 24.16 28.46 31.76
C ALA A 483 22.67 28.30 31.41
N ALA A 484 21.78 28.67 32.34
CA ALA A 484 20.33 28.49 32.19
C ALA A 484 19.73 29.22 30.97
N GLU A 485 20.37 30.31 30.54
CA GLU A 485 19.99 31.12 29.38
C GLU A 485 20.25 30.39 28.06
N ALA A 486 21.28 29.55 27.99
CA ALA A 486 21.62 28.76 26.81
C ALA A 486 20.70 27.53 26.62
N ILE A 487 19.98 27.13 27.68
CA ILE A 487 19.04 26.00 27.65
C ILE A 487 17.69 26.47 27.08
N PRO A 488 17.21 25.87 25.98
CA PRO A 488 15.88 26.16 25.45
C PRO A 488 14.78 25.99 26.50
N ALA A 489 13.77 26.86 26.49
CA ALA A 489 12.69 26.84 27.49
C ALA A 489 12.02 25.45 27.64
N ALA A 490 11.88 24.71 26.53
CA ALA A 490 11.32 23.35 26.51
C ALA A 490 12.18 22.29 27.22
N LEU A 491 13.47 22.56 27.44
CA LEU A 491 14.45 21.65 28.05
C LEU A 491 14.85 22.05 29.49
N ARG A 492 14.41 23.21 29.97
CA ARG A 492 14.76 23.68 31.32
C ARG A 492 14.29 22.69 32.38
N GLY A 493 15.20 22.30 33.27
CA GLY A 493 14.95 21.29 34.31
C GLY A 493 14.86 19.85 33.80
N ARG A 494 15.19 19.59 32.53
CA ARG A 494 15.11 18.27 31.88
C ARG A 494 16.33 17.95 31.02
N VAL A 495 17.45 18.64 31.23
CA VAL A 495 18.67 18.45 30.44
C VAL A 495 19.20 17.02 30.56
N ASP A 496 19.05 16.39 31.72
CA ASP A 496 19.42 14.98 31.94
C ASP A 496 18.65 14.01 31.03
N ALA A 497 17.46 14.38 30.55
CA ALA A 497 16.67 13.56 29.61
C ALA A 497 17.26 13.51 28.18
N ILE A 498 18.29 14.32 27.89
CA ILE A 498 19.07 14.18 26.64
C ILE A 498 19.92 12.90 26.68
N ILE A 499 20.24 12.40 27.88
CA ILE A 499 21.13 11.27 28.10
C ILE A 499 20.31 10.10 28.59
N GLN A 500 20.26 9.06 27.77
CA GLN A 500 19.36 7.94 27.96
C GLN A 500 20.14 6.69 28.38
N ASN A 501 19.65 6.02 29.42
CA ASN A 501 20.12 4.70 29.85
C ASN A 501 19.01 3.63 29.75
N VAL A 502 17.80 4.03 29.37
CA VAL A 502 16.66 3.13 29.16
C VAL A 502 16.18 3.31 27.73
N VAL A 503 16.00 2.19 27.02
CA VAL A 503 15.44 2.16 25.67
C VAL A 503 14.11 1.43 25.71
N LEU A 504 13.07 2.08 25.18
CA LEU A 504 11.74 1.48 25.08
C LEU A 504 11.62 0.65 23.80
N LEU A 505 10.90 -0.47 23.92
CA LEU A 505 10.46 -1.30 22.80
C LEU A 505 8.95 -1.07 22.63
N PRO A 506 8.48 -0.63 21.45
CA PRO A 506 7.06 -0.44 21.21
C PRO A 506 6.32 -1.78 21.28
N PRO A 507 4.99 -1.75 21.40
CA PRO A 507 4.16 -2.95 21.40
C PRO A 507 4.50 -3.94 20.27
N ALA A 508 4.41 -5.23 20.56
CA ALA A 508 4.82 -6.30 19.63
C ALA A 508 4.06 -6.25 18.29
N PHE A 509 2.78 -5.86 18.29
CA PHE A 509 1.99 -5.76 17.04
C PHE A 509 2.49 -4.66 16.08
N MET A 510 3.25 -3.67 16.57
CA MET A 510 3.89 -2.65 15.71
C MET A 510 5.16 -3.18 15.03
N ARG A 511 5.70 -4.31 15.52
CA ARG A 511 6.94 -4.94 15.06
C ARG A 511 6.69 -6.42 14.75
N PRO A 512 5.71 -6.76 13.89
CA PRO A 512 5.25 -8.13 13.77
C PRO A 512 6.30 -9.05 13.14
N VAL A 513 6.21 -10.32 13.50
CA VAL A 513 6.89 -11.42 12.83
C VAL A 513 5.82 -12.33 12.25
N ILE A 514 5.82 -12.48 10.93
CA ILE A 514 4.79 -13.19 10.18
C ILE A 514 5.40 -14.43 9.55
N LEU A 515 4.79 -15.59 9.78
CA LEU A 515 5.11 -16.80 9.02
C LEU A 515 4.47 -16.71 7.64
N LEU A 516 5.28 -16.84 6.60
CA LEU A 516 4.85 -16.85 5.21
C LEU A 516 4.46 -18.27 4.78
N ASP A 517 3.65 -18.36 3.73
CA ASP A 517 3.25 -19.65 3.12
C ASP A 517 4.45 -20.48 2.63
N SER A 518 5.58 -19.82 2.37
CA SER A 518 6.85 -20.47 2.01
C SER A 518 7.54 -21.16 3.19
N GLY A 519 7.07 -20.97 4.42
CA GLY A 519 7.71 -21.44 5.65
C GLY A 519 8.80 -20.51 6.19
N ASN A 520 9.11 -19.41 5.47
CA ASN A 520 10.03 -18.36 5.94
C ASN A 520 9.29 -17.34 6.82
N PHE A 521 10.03 -16.58 7.63
CA PHE A 521 9.47 -15.46 8.38
C PHE A 521 9.74 -14.13 7.68
N ALA A 522 8.72 -13.28 7.63
CA ALA A 522 8.88 -11.85 7.42
C ALA A 522 8.95 -11.17 8.78
N THR A 523 10.03 -10.42 9.04
CA THR A 523 10.22 -9.69 10.29
C THR A 523 10.30 -8.19 9.99
N SER A 524 9.89 -7.37 10.95
CA SER A 524 10.09 -5.92 10.88
C SER A 524 11.58 -5.59 11.08
N ASP A 525 12.13 -4.72 10.25
CA ASP A 525 13.49 -4.16 10.38
C ASP A 525 13.81 -3.63 11.79
N LEU A 526 12.80 -3.11 12.50
CA LEU A 526 12.95 -2.66 13.89
C LEU A 526 13.42 -3.79 14.81
N ASN A 527 12.94 -5.02 14.62
CA ASN A 527 13.33 -6.15 15.46
C ASN A 527 14.83 -6.46 15.29
N ASP A 528 15.37 -6.31 14.08
CA ASP A 528 16.80 -6.50 13.82
C ASP A 528 17.63 -5.40 14.49
N LEU A 529 17.20 -4.14 14.37
CA LEU A 529 17.84 -3.00 15.05
C LEU A 529 17.83 -3.17 16.58
N TYR A 530 16.70 -3.57 17.17
CA TYR A 530 16.60 -3.87 18.60
C TYR A 530 17.48 -5.05 19.02
N ALA A 531 17.48 -6.14 18.25
CA ALA A 531 18.30 -7.32 18.54
C ALA A 531 19.79 -6.99 18.49
N GLN A 532 20.24 -6.20 17.50
CA GLN A 532 21.62 -5.71 17.43
C GLN A 532 21.99 -4.89 18.66
N LEU A 533 21.16 -3.92 19.05
CA LEU A 533 21.39 -3.09 20.23
C LEU A 533 21.48 -3.92 21.53
N ILE A 534 20.51 -4.81 21.76
CA ILE A 534 20.47 -5.68 22.95
C ILE A 534 21.70 -6.60 22.99
N ASN A 535 22.09 -7.19 21.85
CA ASN A 535 23.27 -8.04 21.77
C ASN A 535 24.56 -7.30 22.14
N ARG A 536 24.74 -6.08 21.62
CA ARG A 536 25.89 -5.22 21.94
C ARG A 536 25.92 -4.84 23.40
N ALA A 537 24.80 -4.42 23.97
CA ALA A 537 24.71 -4.06 25.38
C ALA A 537 25.00 -5.25 26.31
N LYS A 538 24.48 -6.44 26.01
CA LYS A 538 24.78 -7.65 26.78
C LYS A 538 26.25 -8.04 26.68
N ARG A 539 26.84 -7.90 25.49
CA ARG A 539 28.28 -8.12 25.27
C ARG A 539 29.11 -7.12 26.09
N LEU A 540 28.77 -5.84 26.07
CA LEU A 540 29.44 -4.79 26.85
C LEU A 540 29.35 -5.07 28.36
N ALA A 541 28.15 -5.37 28.88
CA ALA A 541 27.96 -5.74 30.27
C ALA A 541 28.84 -6.94 30.68
N LYS A 542 28.96 -7.95 29.79
CA LYS A 542 29.82 -9.10 30.03
C LYS A 542 31.31 -8.73 30.02
N LEU A 543 31.74 -7.87 29.10
CA LEU A 543 33.12 -7.38 29.03
C LEU A 543 33.50 -6.58 30.28
N MET A 544 32.59 -5.75 30.79
CA MET A 544 32.77 -5.00 32.04
C MET A 544 32.88 -5.94 33.24
N GLN A 545 32.02 -6.96 33.34
CA GLN A 545 32.09 -7.98 34.40
C GLN A 545 33.40 -8.77 34.38
N LEU A 546 33.98 -8.97 33.20
CA LEU A 546 35.24 -9.68 33.02
C LEU A 546 36.47 -8.75 33.18
N ASN A 547 36.27 -7.47 33.52
CA ASN A 547 37.32 -6.46 33.56
C ASN A 547 38.19 -6.44 32.30
N ALA A 548 37.54 -6.53 31.12
CA ALA A 548 38.23 -6.48 29.83
C ALA A 548 39.03 -5.16 29.71
N PRO A 549 40.15 -5.17 28.94
CA PRO A 549 40.95 -3.97 28.70
C PRO A 549 40.11 -2.78 28.24
N ALA A 550 40.43 -1.58 28.74
CA ALA A 550 39.66 -0.36 28.48
C ALA A 550 39.48 -0.05 26.99
N VAL A 551 40.45 -0.39 26.15
CA VAL A 551 40.37 -0.23 24.68
C VAL A 551 39.21 -1.05 24.09
N ILE A 552 39.02 -2.30 24.54
CA ILE A 552 37.96 -3.19 24.06
C ILE A 552 36.59 -2.70 24.55
N VAL A 553 36.51 -2.30 25.82
CA VAL A 553 35.28 -1.73 26.40
C VAL A 553 34.87 -0.46 25.65
N ARG A 554 35.83 0.42 25.36
CA ARG A 554 35.61 1.67 24.60
C ARG A 554 35.08 1.41 23.20
N GLU A 555 35.67 0.45 22.48
CA GLU A 555 35.20 0.08 21.15
C GLU A 555 33.78 -0.50 21.18
N GLU A 556 33.45 -1.30 22.20
CA GLU A 556 32.10 -1.81 22.37
C GLU A 556 31.10 -0.70 22.75
N CYS A 557 31.50 0.28 23.57
CA CYS A 557 30.68 1.46 23.85
C CYS A 557 30.44 2.31 22.59
N ARG A 558 31.47 2.47 21.74
CA ARG A 558 31.35 3.16 20.45
C ARG A 558 30.34 2.45 19.54
N MET A 559 30.46 1.13 19.39
CA MET A 559 29.50 0.33 18.63
C MET A 559 28.10 0.39 19.23
N LEU A 560 27.95 0.42 20.55
CA LEU A 560 26.66 0.54 21.22
C LEU A 560 25.97 1.87 20.85
N GLN A 561 26.71 2.99 20.89
CA GLN A 561 26.20 4.29 20.47
C GLN A 561 25.77 4.27 18.99
N GLN A 562 26.57 3.66 18.10
CA GLN A 562 26.20 3.51 16.69
C GLN A 562 24.94 2.66 16.47
N CYS A 563 24.80 1.54 17.18
CA CYS A 563 23.59 0.71 17.09
C CYS A 563 22.35 1.46 17.59
N ALA A 564 22.48 2.27 18.63
CA ALA A 564 21.37 3.09 19.11
C ALA A 564 20.99 4.21 18.12
N ASP A 565 21.99 4.81 17.47
CA ASP A 565 21.76 5.79 16.41
C ASP A 565 21.05 5.17 15.21
N GLY A 566 21.44 3.95 14.82
CA GLY A 566 20.75 3.16 13.80
C GLY A 566 19.30 2.83 14.20
N LEU A 567 19.02 2.51 15.46
CA LEU A 567 17.64 2.26 15.91
C LEU A 567 16.75 3.51 15.80
N TRP A 568 17.28 4.68 16.17
CA TRP A 568 16.48 5.90 16.25
C TRP A 568 16.43 6.72 14.96
N ALA A 569 17.48 6.71 14.13
CA ALA A 569 17.62 7.69 13.06
C ALA A 569 18.43 7.20 11.85
N ASN A 570 18.41 5.89 11.54
CA ASN A 570 19.16 5.31 10.42
C ASN A 570 18.99 6.04 9.08
N CYS A 571 17.79 6.55 8.81
CA CYS A 571 17.42 7.24 7.59
C CYS A 571 18.21 8.53 7.33
N VAL A 572 18.73 9.16 8.40
CA VAL A 572 19.50 10.42 8.31
C VAL A 572 20.98 10.24 8.63
N LEU A 573 21.42 9.02 8.99
CA LEU A 573 22.83 8.73 9.25
C LEU A 573 23.68 8.80 7.97
N PRO A 574 24.98 9.15 8.09
CA PRO A 574 25.96 8.95 7.04
C PRO A 574 26.02 7.48 6.61
N GLU A 575 26.29 7.23 5.31
CA GLU A 575 26.29 5.88 4.73
C GLU A 575 27.33 4.96 5.40
N GLU A 576 28.44 5.50 5.89
CA GLU A 576 29.50 4.74 6.55
C GLU A 576 29.07 4.16 7.92
N ILE A 577 28.06 4.76 8.55
CA ILE A 577 27.58 4.39 9.90
C ILE A 577 26.18 3.75 9.83
N ALA A 578 25.42 4.01 8.76
CA ALA A 578 24.08 3.48 8.59
C ALA A 578 24.07 1.95 8.61
N VAL A 579 22.98 1.39 9.15
CA VAL A 579 22.75 -0.05 9.23
C VAL A 579 22.01 -0.51 7.97
N HIS A 580 22.62 -1.45 7.26
CA HIS A 580 22.07 -2.02 6.04
C HIS A 580 21.63 -3.47 6.25
N ASP A 581 20.61 -3.88 5.49
CA ASP A 581 20.25 -5.28 5.32
C ASP A 581 21.38 -6.01 4.59
N GLU A 582 21.86 -7.11 5.16
CA GLU A 582 22.95 -7.92 4.62
C GLU A 582 22.62 -8.48 3.22
N THR A 583 21.35 -8.69 2.91
CA THR A 583 20.92 -9.36 1.67
C THR A 583 20.60 -8.40 0.53
N SER A 584 20.05 -7.22 0.84
CA SER A 584 19.59 -6.25 -0.16
C SER A 584 20.41 -4.95 -0.18
N SER A 585 21.37 -4.80 0.74
CA SER A 585 22.17 -3.58 0.95
C SER A 585 21.36 -2.30 1.18
N ARG A 586 20.03 -2.39 1.34
CA ARG A 586 19.17 -1.26 1.66
C ARG A 586 19.34 -0.88 3.12
N ARG A 587 19.16 0.40 3.46
CA ARG A 587 19.08 0.83 4.87
C ARG A 587 17.88 0.19 5.56
N LEU A 588 18.07 -0.26 6.80
CA LEU A 588 16.98 -0.73 7.65
C LEU A 588 16.07 0.44 8.04
N VAL A 589 14.76 0.17 8.12
CA VAL A 589 13.76 1.16 8.56
C VAL A 589 13.83 1.37 10.07
N ASP A 590 14.01 2.62 10.49
CA ASP A 590 14.15 3.05 11.88
C ASP A 590 12.89 3.75 12.44
N LEU A 591 12.95 4.14 13.72
CA LEU A 591 11.82 4.78 14.42
C LEU A 591 11.47 6.18 13.89
N LEU A 592 12.47 6.98 13.50
CA LEU A 592 12.24 8.33 12.97
C LEU A 592 11.63 8.27 11.57
N ASP A 593 12.10 7.36 10.72
CA ASP A 593 11.54 7.12 9.39
C ASP A 593 10.07 6.69 9.49
N LEU A 594 9.73 5.76 10.39
CA LEU A 594 8.35 5.33 10.62
C LEU A 594 7.44 6.48 11.08
N ALA A 595 7.86 7.23 12.11
CA ALA A 595 7.10 8.35 12.63
C ALA A 595 6.89 9.43 11.55
N THR A 596 7.95 9.75 10.80
CA THR A 596 7.91 10.77 9.74
C THR A 596 7.00 10.32 8.59
N LYS A 597 7.16 9.09 8.08
CA LYS A 597 6.29 8.53 7.05
C LYS A 597 4.84 8.49 7.50
N ARG A 598 4.56 8.20 8.77
CA ARG A 598 3.20 8.19 9.30
C ARG A 598 2.57 9.58 9.32
N ILE A 599 3.35 10.61 9.68
CA ILE A 599 2.90 12.01 9.64
C ILE A 599 2.66 12.45 8.20
N ILE A 600 3.60 12.19 7.28
CA ILE A 600 3.47 12.57 5.87
C ILE A 600 2.26 11.89 5.21
N ASN A 601 2.06 10.61 5.49
CA ASN A 601 0.96 9.85 4.90
C ASN A 601 -0.37 10.03 5.66
N ALA A 602 -0.43 10.85 6.71
CA ALA A 602 -1.67 11.07 7.47
C ALA A 602 -2.81 11.66 6.60
N GLY A 603 -2.46 12.36 5.52
CA GLY A 603 -3.41 12.97 4.58
C GLY A 603 -4.09 12.00 3.60
N ARG A 604 -3.71 10.71 3.57
CA ARG A 604 -4.38 9.69 2.76
C ARG A 604 -4.60 8.42 3.58
N LYS A 605 -5.86 7.98 3.66
CA LYS A 605 -6.25 6.75 4.37
C LYS A 605 -6.95 5.78 3.45
N ARG A 606 -6.51 4.53 3.43
CA ARG A 606 -7.18 3.46 2.70
C ARG A 606 -8.39 2.96 3.49
N VAL A 607 -9.48 2.68 2.79
CA VAL A 607 -10.77 2.34 3.40
C VAL A 607 -11.25 0.97 2.93
N THR A 608 -11.83 0.18 3.83
CA THR A 608 -12.48 -1.12 3.56
C THR A 608 -13.92 -0.91 3.14
N ARG A 609 -14.60 -1.96 2.66
CA ARG A 609 -16.02 -1.89 2.24
C ARG A 609 -16.25 -0.72 1.26
N SER A 610 -15.36 -0.68 0.28
CA SER A 610 -15.35 0.27 -0.81
C SER A 610 -15.08 -0.45 -2.12
N GLY A 611 -15.65 0.07 -3.21
CA GLY A 611 -15.40 -0.40 -4.57
C GLY A 611 -14.78 0.72 -5.40
N ARG A 612 -14.12 0.36 -6.50
CA ARG A 612 -13.63 1.33 -7.48
C ARG A 612 -14.01 0.83 -8.87
N ALA A 613 -14.61 1.69 -9.67
CA ALA A 613 -14.94 1.36 -11.06
C ALA A 613 -14.96 2.61 -11.92
N ARG A 614 -14.87 2.40 -13.24
CA ARG A 614 -15.08 3.48 -14.20
C ARG A 614 -16.54 3.91 -14.18
N ALA A 615 -16.79 5.22 -14.25
CA ALA A 615 -18.11 5.79 -14.35
C ALA A 615 -18.44 6.20 -15.80
N VAL A 616 -19.71 6.12 -16.18
CA VAL A 616 -20.24 6.59 -17.46
C VAL A 616 -21.56 7.33 -17.20
N ALA A 617 -21.82 8.40 -17.95
CA ALA A 617 -23.11 9.09 -17.95
C ALA A 617 -24.14 8.33 -18.80
N GLU A 618 -25.31 8.02 -18.24
CA GLU A 618 -26.42 7.38 -18.94
C GLU A 618 -27.74 8.11 -18.64
N SER A 619 -28.39 8.66 -19.68
CA SER A 619 -29.63 9.43 -19.55
C SER A 619 -30.84 8.63 -19.07
N SER A 620 -30.78 7.30 -19.11
CA SER A 620 -31.84 6.41 -18.60
C SER A 620 -31.83 6.30 -17.07
N VAL A 621 -30.74 6.71 -16.43
CA VAL A 621 -30.52 6.58 -14.98
C VAL A 621 -31.06 7.82 -14.28
N PRO A 622 -32.02 7.68 -13.34
CA PRO A 622 -32.50 8.80 -12.54
C PRO A 622 -31.42 9.34 -11.58
N ASP A 623 -31.53 10.61 -11.19
CA ASP A 623 -30.60 11.23 -10.24
C ASP A 623 -30.60 10.53 -8.86
N GLY A 624 -31.67 9.88 -8.43
CA GLY A 624 -31.67 9.15 -7.16
C GLY A 624 -30.93 7.81 -7.18
N GLU A 625 -30.44 7.36 -8.35
CA GLU A 625 -30.00 5.99 -8.57
C GLU A 625 -28.63 5.91 -9.22
N VAL A 626 -27.93 4.81 -8.96
CA VAL A 626 -26.68 4.46 -9.65
C VAL A 626 -26.72 3.00 -10.07
N LEU A 627 -26.38 2.73 -11.33
CA LEU A 627 -26.24 1.36 -11.82
C LEU A 627 -24.83 0.85 -11.51
N ILE A 628 -24.74 -0.20 -10.69
CA ILE A 628 -23.51 -0.78 -10.18
C ILE A 628 -23.28 -2.17 -10.81
N PRO A 629 -22.07 -2.43 -11.34
CA PRO A 629 -21.71 -3.75 -11.86
C PRO A 629 -22.01 -4.87 -10.88
N ARG A 630 -22.57 -5.97 -11.39
CA ARG A 630 -22.90 -7.19 -10.63
C ARG A 630 -21.80 -7.63 -9.66
N GLN A 631 -20.55 -7.64 -10.12
CA GLN A 631 -19.40 -8.04 -9.30
C GLN A 631 -19.25 -7.17 -8.05
N ILE A 632 -19.41 -5.85 -8.19
CA ILE A 632 -19.29 -4.88 -7.09
C ILE A 632 -20.50 -4.96 -6.16
N PHE A 633 -21.69 -5.00 -6.74
CA PHE A 633 -22.94 -5.07 -6.01
C PHE A 633 -22.99 -6.29 -5.07
N ASP A 634 -22.68 -7.47 -5.61
CA ASP A 634 -22.71 -8.73 -4.86
C ASP A 634 -21.60 -8.78 -3.79
N SER A 635 -20.38 -8.35 -4.14
CA SER A 635 -19.22 -8.42 -3.23
C SER A 635 -19.30 -7.43 -2.06
N LEU A 636 -19.86 -6.24 -2.28
CA LEU A 636 -20.12 -5.27 -1.21
C LEU A 636 -21.39 -5.60 -0.41
N ARG A 637 -22.18 -6.61 -0.84
CA ARG A 637 -23.50 -6.97 -0.29
C ARG A 637 -24.44 -5.75 -0.23
N LEU A 638 -24.56 -5.04 -1.34
CA LEU A 638 -25.40 -3.84 -1.41
C LEU A 638 -26.89 -4.20 -1.38
N SER A 639 -27.69 -3.35 -0.72
CA SER A 639 -29.14 -3.37 -0.77
C SER A 639 -29.67 -2.20 -1.62
N PRO A 640 -30.68 -2.39 -2.48
CA PRO A 640 -31.28 -1.28 -3.24
C PRO A 640 -31.89 -0.18 -2.38
N GLU A 641 -32.24 -0.50 -1.13
CA GLU A 641 -32.85 0.44 -0.18
C GLU A 641 -31.80 1.23 0.65
N GLN A 642 -30.53 0.81 0.58
CA GLN A 642 -29.43 1.41 1.32
C GLN A 642 -28.63 2.33 0.40
N PRO A 643 -28.52 3.64 0.70
CA PRO A 643 -27.73 4.54 -0.14
C PRO A 643 -26.24 4.18 -0.08
N VAL A 644 -25.57 4.29 -1.21
CA VAL A 644 -24.11 4.27 -1.30
C VAL A 644 -23.59 5.67 -1.48
N VAL A 645 -22.41 5.93 -0.92
CA VAL A 645 -21.71 7.21 -1.04
C VAL A 645 -20.61 7.07 -2.08
N MET A 646 -20.48 8.04 -2.97
CA MET A 646 -19.61 8.01 -4.14
C MET A 646 -18.70 9.23 -4.14
N THR A 647 -17.43 9.06 -4.50
CA THR A 647 -16.47 10.16 -4.69
C THR A 647 -15.50 9.82 -5.82
N SER A 648 -14.74 10.79 -6.35
CA SER A 648 -13.61 10.53 -7.22
C SER A 648 -12.29 10.58 -6.42
N PRO A 649 -11.23 9.85 -6.81
CA PRO A 649 -10.01 9.69 -5.99
C PRO A 649 -9.30 10.97 -5.54
N GLU A 650 -9.51 12.07 -6.28
CA GLU A 650 -8.97 13.41 -5.98
C GLU A 650 -10.05 14.50 -6.13
N GLY A 651 -11.32 14.09 -6.19
CA GLY A 651 -12.44 15.00 -6.23
C GLY A 651 -12.69 15.64 -4.88
N ASN A 652 -13.46 16.72 -4.92
CA ASN A 652 -13.86 17.40 -3.70
C ASN A 652 -15.29 17.06 -3.28
N ALA A 653 -16.06 16.31 -4.06
CA ALA A 653 -17.49 16.12 -3.81
C ALA A 653 -17.82 14.65 -3.48
N PHE A 654 -18.71 14.47 -2.50
CA PHE A 654 -19.42 13.20 -2.33
C PHE A 654 -20.85 13.32 -2.84
N ILE A 655 -21.35 12.23 -3.40
CA ILE A 655 -22.74 12.07 -3.83
C ILE A 655 -23.28 10.81 -3.18
N ALA A 656 -24.57 10.79 -2.82
CA ALA A 656 -25.26 9.59 -2.38
C ALA A 656 -26.36 9.20 -3.37
N ALA A 657 -26.48 7.90 -3.65
CA ALA A 657 -27.53 7.36 -4.52
C ALA A 657 -27.90 5.93 -4.12
N CYS A 658 -29.11 5.50 -4.48
CA CYS A 658 -29.55 4.12 -4.28
C CYS A 658 -28.91 3.20 -5.35
N PRO A 659 -28.24 2.11 -4.93
CA PRO A 659 -27.57 1.23 -5.87
C PRO A 659 -28.57 0.29 -6.55
N LYS A 660 -28.47 0.17 -7.87
CA LYS A 660 -29.17 -0.86 -8.64
C LYS A 660 -28.16 -1.72 -9.38
N ARG A 661 -28.41 -3.03 -9.39
CA ARG A 661 -27.56 -3.99 -10.07
C ARG A 661 -27.67 -3.82 -11.59
N CYS A 662 -26.53 -3.79 -12.29
CA CYS A 662 -26.49 -3.85 -13.75
C CYS A 662 -25.47 -4.87 -14.27
N ASP A 663 -25.69 -5.28 -15.52
CA ASP A 663 -24.73 -6.08 -16.27
C ASP A 663 -23.62 -5.20 -16.87
N GLY A 664 -22.45 -5.81 -17.04
CA GLY A 664 -21.24 -5.15 -17.53
C GLY A 664 -20.26 -4.75 -16.41
N HIS A 665 -19.33 -3.86 -16.76
CA HIS A 665 -18.14 -3.59 -15.97
C HIS A 665 -18.03 -2.14 -15.48
N VAL A 666 -18.92 -1.24 -15.89
CA VAL A 666 -18.85 0.19 -15.57
C VAL A 666 -20.01 0.63 -14.68
N LEU A 667 -19.74 1.60 -13.81
CA LEU A 667 -20.75 2.35 -13.08
C LEU A 667 -21.48 3.29 -14.02
N ARG A 668 -22.80 3.39 -13.88
CA ARG A 668 -23.61 4.29 -14.70
C ARG A 668 -24.38 5.25 -13.82
N LEU A 669 -24.16 6.53 -14.09
CA LEU A 669 -24.70 7.66 -13.34
C LEU A 669 -25.58 8.50 -14.26
N SER A 670 -26.49 9.28 -13.69
CA SER A 670 -27.15 10.32 -14.47
C SER A 670 -26.12 11.34 -14.99
N PRO A 671 -26.37 11.99 -16.14
CA PRO A 671 -25.48 13.02 -16.66
C PRO A 671 -25.22 14.15 -15.64
N THR A 672 -26.24 14.53 -14.86
CA THR A 672 -26.14 15.57 -13.84
C THR A 672 -25.16 15.21 -12.72
N TRP A 673 -25.18 13.96 -12.24
CA TRP A 673 -24.22 13.54 -11.22
C TRP A 673 -22.84 13.26 -11.78
N PHE A 674 -22.75 12.77 -13.02
CA PHE A 674 -21.48 12.58 -13.69
C PHE A 674 -20.69 13.89 -13.80
N GLU A 675 -21.36 14.99 -14.15
CA GLU A 675 -20.76 16.34 -14.18
C GLU A 675 -20.30 16.81 -12.79
N ARG A 676 -21.13 16.60 -11.76
CA ARG A 676 -20.83 17.03 -10.38
C ARG A 676 -19.69 16.29 -9.71
N MET A 677 -19.36 15.09 -10.16
CA MET A 677 -18.23 14.32 -9.62
C MET A 677 -16.88 14.96 -9.93
N GLU A 678 -16.82 15.91 -10.87
CA GLU A 678 -15.62 16.66 -11.26
C GLU A 678 -14.40 15.74 -11.42
N PHE A 679 -14.54 14.71 -12.26
CA PHE A 679 -13.50 13.70 -12.42
C PHE A 679 -12.16 14.35 -12.82
N PRO A 680 -11.07 14.12 -12.07
CA PRO A 680 -9.75 14.72 -12.36
C PRO A 680 -9.23 14.39 -13.77
N ASP A 681 -9.50 13.18 -14.25
CA ASP A 681 -9.26 12.76 -15.64
C ASP A 681 -10.60 12.35 -16.28
N PRO A 682 -11.23 13.23 -17.09
CA PRO A 682 -12.47 12.94 -17.80
C PRO A 682 -12.36 11.79 -18.83
N ARG A 683 -11.14 11.42 -19.24
CA ARG A 683 -10.92 10.28 -20.17
C ARG A 683 -10.93 8.94 -19.42
N GLN A 684 -10.66 8.98 -18.13
CA GLN A 684 -10.71 7.82 -17.23
C GLN A 684 -11.45 8.21 -15.93
N PRO A 685 -12.75 8.52 -16.01
CA PRO A 685 -13.57 8.86 -14.86
C PRO A 685 -13.66 7.64 -13.94
N ILE A 686 -12.93 7.71 -12.83
CA ILE A 686 -12.95 6.67 -11.80
C ILE A 686 -13.80 7.17 -10.65
N CYS A 687 -14.80 6.36 -10.29
CA CYS A 687 -15.63 6.54 -9.13
C CYS A 687 -15.24 5.52 -8.04
N GLU A 688 -15.10 6.01 -6.82
CA GLU A 688 -14.93 5.24 -5.59
C GLU A 688 -16.26 5.19 -4.85
N LEU A 689 -16.70 3.98 -4.53
CA LEU A 689 -17.94 3.68 -3.82
C LEU A 689 -17.61 3.38 -2.37
N HIS A 690 -18.39 3.92 -1.44
CA HIS A 690 -18.28 3.69 -0.01
C HIS A 690 -19.64 3.28 0.53
N VAL A 691 -19.69 2.15 1.25
CA VAL A 691 -20.91 1.66 1.91
C VAL A 691 -21.01 2.22 3.33
N PRO A 692 -21.97 3.10 3.66
CA PRO A 692 -22.21 3.52 5.03
C PRO A 692 -22.71 2.32 5.85
N LEU A 693 -22.23 2.16 7.08
CA LEU A 693 -22.51 0.98 7.90
C LEU A 693 -23.37 1.32 9.13
N GLY A 694 -22.95 2.31 9.91
CA GLY A 694 -23.66 2.70 11.14
C GLY A 694 -24.97 3.44 10.85
N ALA A 695 -25.93 3.36 11.78
CA ALA A 695 -27.23 4.05 11.65
C ALA A 695 -27.09 5.56 11.39
N GLU A 696 -26.22 6.25 12.13
CA GLU A 696 -25.99 7.70 11.98
C GLU A 696 -25.34 8.05 10.63
N ALA A 697 -24.39 7.23 10.17
CA ALA A 697 -23.74 7.39 8.88
C ALA A 697 -24.71 7.14 7.71
N LEU A 698 -25.64 6.19 7.88
CA LEU A 698 -26.71 5.94 6.92
C LEU A 698 -27.69 7.12 6.84
N ASP A 699 -28.04 7.71 7.97
CA ASP A 699 -28.92 8.89 7.98
C ASP A 699 -28.23 10.11 7.37
N GLU A 700 -26.93 10.31 7.60
CA GLU A 700 -26.14 11.32 6.91
C GLU A 700 -26.08 11.06 5.38
N ALA A 701 -25.91 9.82 4.96
CA ALA A 701 -25.93 9.46 3.53
C ALA A 701 -27.31 9.70 2.89
N ARG A 702 -28.40 9.44 3.62
CA ARG A 702 -29.77 9.77 3.17
C ARG A 702 -29.99 11.27 3.04
N ARG A 703 -29.47 12.08 3.98
CA ARG A 703 -29.51 13.55 3.87
C ARG A 703 -28.74 14.02 2.63
N LEU A 704 -27.55 13.46 2.40
CA LEU A 704 -26.75 13.78 1.21
C LEU A 704 -27.47 13.44 -0.10
N MET A 705 -28.29 12.39 -0.12
CA MET A 705 -29.11 12.03 -1.29
C MET A 705 -30.24 13.05 -1.55
N LEU A 706 -30.73 13.70 -0.49
CA LEU A 706 -31.79 14.74 -0.57
C LEU A 706 -31.22 16.13 -0.87
N GLU A 707 -29.95 16.37 -0.54
CA GLU A 707 -29.20 17.54 -0.97
C GLU A 707 -28.92 17.42 -2.48
N ILE A 708 -29.92 17.79 -3.28
CA ILE A 708 -29.72 18.20 -4.67
C ILE A 708 -29.45 19.71 -4.60
N PRO A 709 -28.20 20.19 -4.41
CA PRO A 709 -27.94 21.62 -4.52
C PRO A 709 -28.30 22.07 -5.95
N ALA A 710 -28.71 23.32 -6.14
CA ALA A 710 -28.88 23.86 -7.49
C ALA A 710 -27.52 23.90 -8.20
N ALA A 711 -27.47 23.67 -9.50
CA ALA A 711 -26.23 23.80 -10.27
C ALA A 711 -25.67 25.23 -10.14
N GLY A 712 -24.48 25.38 -9.54
CA GLY A 712 -23.74 26.64 -9.54
C GLY A 712 -23.45 27.33 -8.21
N GLU A 713 -23.58 26.68 -7.04
CA GLU A 713 -23.03 27.27 -5.80
C GLU A 713 -21.51 27.05 -5.73
N PRO A 714 -20.68 28.13 -5.78
CA PRO A 714 -19.26 28.00 -5.59
C PRO A 714 -18.99 27.54 -4.15
N VAL A 715 -18.17 26.49 -4.00
CA VAL A 715 -17.58 26.14 -2.71
C VAL A 715 -16.75 27.34 -2.28
N GLY A 716 -17.22 28.05 -1.25
CA GLY A 716 -16.60 29.28 -0.76
C GLY A 716 -15.13 29.05 -0.44
N ALA A 717 -14.25 29.82 -1.07
CA ALA A 717 -12.88 29.98 -0.60
C ALA A 717 -12.92 30.79 0.72
N ASP A 718 -12.38 30.23 1.80
CA ASP A 718 -12.19 30.94 3.07
C ASP A 718 -10.77 30.62 3.62
N PRO A 719 -10.12 31.52 4.39
CA PRO A 719 -8.79 32.07 4.12
C PRO A 719 -7.73 31.35 4.96
N LEU A 720 -8.06 30.17 5.50
CA LEU A 720 -7.25 29.42 6.46
C LEU A 720 -6.17 28.55 5.81
N VAL A 721 -5.97 28.71 4.50
CA VAL A 721 -4.91 28.03 3.74
C VAL A 721 -3.54 28.71 3.93
N ASP A 722 -3.47 29.84 4.65
CA ASP A 722 -2.23 30.58 4.94
C ASP A 722 -1.77 30.53 6.42
N ALA A 723 -2.14 29.49 7.18
CA ALA A 723 -1.69 29.32 8.59
C ALA A 723 -0.87 28.05 8.82
#